data_AF-A0A6G7Z8K0-F1
#
_entry.id   AF-A0A6G7Z8K0-F1
#
_cell.length_a   1.000
_cell.length_b   1.000
_cell.length_c   1.000
_cell.angle_alpha   90.00
_cell.angle_beta   90.00
_cell.angle_gamma   90.00
#
_symmetry.space_group_name_H-M   'P 1'
#
loop_
_entity.id
_entity.type
_entity.pdbx_description
1 polymer ?
#
loop_
_entity_poly.entity_id
_entity_poly.type
_entity_poly.pdbx_seq_one_letter_code
_entity_poly.pdbx_strand_id
1 'polypeptide(L)'
;MKKKLKIFMVLSLVLISVPFLNINADESNTNQGVSTPITETEIGNDTTSEVCADEDEGSSCDELPETEQENESENVTGDVTEGDTELDQDASQEVETDVVSETQESEDKPKDADSVSPEVPTPETETRAVNFDAVATVDELMEAIATATEGQVITLAPDFVSGPMTVTIPNVSFVIDGNGVIWDGGNIKLQGNQPSTVTIKNLKIDGQSRSGYLFDDSRSGGSLEFYNSSVYNAGSAVIYLGVSSKLDNMHIYNNKSMNSASAIKVAERAPLTITNSTIENNHGSGYGYEAGAISAKNYRSVMTIENTVFRNNINTTKNTGLLGGSGGAITVNDLFGVININHSIFEGNIAQGDPTSPTFAADDGGALYVRVYNGDGKVNIDGSSFIGNEANDDGGAILFEASGNGKLATSITNSTFIDNVAHGKSGGNRSGGAIQYFRGGLKSTSNNIIKTSTFIGNQSGDGLSSVNQQGGAIGLSQTSFLGPSTTLDANIFAGNRVYDENGNLNESSKYKDISNSTTVDLGKRNVINLENDSTIDDSLFEVLGVTTPHVAKNESNVRAGVNREVVPTVMIRPGSIADNTYQGQANLGDIGQRGLPRDKDHGSIQVASILYNSNHGAFDLAPLGEYDGTEFYLPNEDGVIEEYYQVGYLNKVVPVMNHQDLGLKRDGYTFGGWSLEPTEDGTRSTPVTEVELTSASQSVYAIWIPDAVTYTVTYHGNGETAGATPTDTTEYVENDTVTILDKNTLEKTGHTFSGWNTQADGKGTHYAVGATFDITGNTELYAQWDVTPVVEKYTVTYYGNGETAGLTPTDTTEYVENDTVTILDKNTLEKTGHTFAGWNTQADGKGTHYAVGATFDITGNTKLYAQWDVTPVVEKYTVTYYGNGETAGLTPTDITEYVENDTVTILDKNTLEKTGHTFAGWNTQADGKGTHYAVGSSFSITGNTKLYAQWDVTPVVEKYTVTYYGNGETAGLTPTDTTEYLENDAVTILGKNTLEKTGHTFTGWNTQADGKGTHYAVGSSFSITGNTKLYAQWDVTPVVEKYTVTYYGNGETNGTSPIDTLKYLKHDTVTVLGFNTLEKAGYKFVGWNTQADGKGTHYAVDSNFRIEDNMNLYAQWEKVTTIDETDELPKTGVQSSKIGYILVATGLGSLLYVAKTRKEKKENLTD
;
A
#
# COMPACT_ATOMS: atom_id res chain seq x y z
N MET A 1 60.18 2.45 26.48
CA MET A 1 60.80 1.49 27.44
C MET A 1 59.95 1.46 28.71
N LYS A 2 59.85 0.40 29.55
CA LYS A 2 60.19 -1.05 29.45
C LYS A 2 59.52 -1.77 30.65
N LYS A 3 59.14 -3.06 30.48
CA LYS A 3 58.62 -4.02 31.50
C LYS A 3 57.18 -3.72 31.99
N LYS A 4 56.23 -4.67 32.14
CA LYS A 4 56.17 -6.13 32.43
C LYS A 4 56.19 -6.52 33.92
N LEU A 5 55.13 -7.23 34.37
CA LEU A 5 55.08 -8.55 35.05
C LEU A 5 53.61 -8.81 35.53
N LYS A 6 52.89 -9.93 35.22
CA LYS A 6 53.03 -11.37 35.63
C LYS A 6 52.31 -11.69 36.99
N ILE A 7 51.65 -12.84 37.27
CA ILE A 7 51.46 -14.14 36.55
C ILE A 7 50.36 -15.08 37.19
N PHE A 8 50.10 -16.26 36.55
CA PHE A 8 49.30 -17.46 36.95
C PHE A 8 47.75 -17.35 37.08
N MET A 9 46.86 -18.28 36.63
CA MET A 9 46.87 -19.64 36.00
C MET A 9 46.64 -20.89 36.90
N VAL A 10 45.51 -21.59 36.67
CA VAL A 10 45.21 -23.06 36.68
C VAL A 10 43.85 -23.17 35.92
N LEU A 11 43.54 -23.97 34.88
CA LEU A 11 43.97 -25.24 34.26
C LEU A 11 43.11 -26.47 34.66
N SER A 12 42.44 -27.07 33.66
CA SER A 12 42.05 -28.49 33.59
C SER A 12 41.96 -28.92 32.11
N LEU A 13 42.06 -30.22 31.82
CA LEU A 13 42.43 -30.78 30.50
C LEU A 13 41.86 -32.21 30.31
N VAL A 14 42.26 -32.90 29.20
CA VAL A 14 41.93 -34.29 28.74
C VAL A 14 40.71 -34.31 27.79
N LEU A 15 40.80 -34.46 26.44
CA LEU A 15 41.85 -34.85 25.47
C LEU A 15 42.09 -36.38 25.29
N ILE A 16 41.75 -36.94 24.11
CA ILE A 16 42.29 -38.19 23.48
C ILE A 16 41.65 -38.40 22.07
N SER A 17 42.25 -38.98 21.01
CA SER A 17 43.66 -39.08 20.55
C SER A 17 43.82 -39.70 19.11
N VAL A 18 44.43 -39.00 18.13
CA VAL A 18 45.41 -39.41 17.04
C VAL A 18 45.29 -40.76 16.24
N PRO A 19 46.13 -41.07 15.20
CA PRO A 19 46.73 -40.31 14.07
C PRO A 19 46.75 -41.06 12.68
N PHE A 20 47.42 -40.48 11.65
CA PHE A 20 48.39 -41.04 10.64
C PHE A 20 48.24 -40.22 9.31
N LEU A 21 49.25 -39.57 8.69
CA LEU A 21 50.48 -40.02 7.97
C LEU A 21 50.18 -40.84 6.67
N ASN A 22 50.81 -40.62 5.49
CA ASN A 22 51.85 -39.66 5.07
C ASN A 22 52.10 -39.66 3.51
N ILE A 23 52.86 -38.67 3.00
CA ILE A 23 53.83 -38.76 1.85
C ILE A 23 53.36 -38.76 0.35
N ASN A 24 53.89 -37.76 -0.40
CA ASN A 24 54.36 -37.71 -1.82
C ASN A 24 53.43 -38.04 -3.03
N ALA A 25 53.72 -37.59 -4.28
CA ALA A 25 54.53 -36.48 -4.82
C ALA A 25 54.27 -36.31 -6.35
N ASP A 26 54.93 -35.33 -6.98
CA ASP A 26 55.13 -35.08 -8.43
C ASP A 26 54.79 -36.21 -9.42
N GLU A 27 54.11 -35.87 -10.52
CA GLU A 27 54.84 -35.64 -11.78
C GLU A 27 54.06 -34.75 -12.77
N SER A 28 54.78 -34.17 -13.73
CA SER A 28 54.20 -33.39 -14.84
C SER A 28 54.68 -33.96 -16.17
N ASN A 29 53.83 -33.98 -17.19
CA ASN A 29 54.30 -34.15 -18.57
C ASN A 29 53.33 -33.62 -19.62
N THR A 30 53.86 -32.79 -20.52
CA THR A 30 53.26 -32.44 -21.80
C THR A 30 53.84 -33.36 -22.89
N ASN A 31 53.04 -33.73 -23.91
CA ASN A 31 53.42 -33.38 -25.29
C ASN A 31 52.37 -33.63 -26.37
N GLN A 32 52.65 -33.06 -27.55
CA GLN A 32 51.92 -33.19 -28.79
C GLN A 32 52.24 -34.49 -29.54
N GLY A 33 51.41 -34.84 -30.53
CA GLY A 33 51.72 -35.84 -31.56
C GLY A 33 50.89 -35.65 -32.83
N VAL A 34 51.46 -34.99 -33.85
CA VAL A 34 50.80 -34.74 -35.15
C VAL A 34 51.44 -35.60 -36.24
N SER A 35 50.63 -36.33 -37.02
CA SER A 35 51.05 -36.84 -38.34
C SER A 35 49.89 -37.14 -39.29
N THR A 36 49.77 -36.34 -40.34
CA THR A 36 49.21 -36.71 -41.67
C THR A 36 50.21 -37.65 -42.41
N PRO A 37 49.98 -38.19 -43.65
CA PRO A 37 49.00 -37.78 -44.67
C PRO A 37 48.40 -38.89 -45.60
N ILE A 38 47.58 -38.46 -46.59
CA ILE A 38 47.27 -39.03 -47.96
C ILE A 38 46.75 -40.50 -48.13
N THR A 39 45.85 -40.86 -49.06
CA THR A 39 45.05 -40.17 -50.13
C THR A 39 43.90 -41.06 -50.67
N GLU A 40 42.83 -40.44 -51.21
CA GLU A 40 42.01 -40.86 -52.40
C GLU A 40 41.14 -42.17 -52.34
N THR A 41 39.95 -42.29 -52.97
CA THR A 41 39.11 -41.39 -53.81
C THR A 41 37.60 -41.81 -53.86
N GLU A 42 36.70 -40.87 -54.22
CA GLU A 42 35.45 -41.01 -55.05
C GLU A 42 34.24 -41.89 -54.57
N ILE A 43 32.95 -41.67 -54.94
CA ILE A 43 32.19 -40.68 -55.78
C ILE A 43 30.83 -40.38 -55.07
N GLY A 44 30.16 -39.22 -55.27
CA GLY A 44 28.68 -39.15 -55.07
C GLY A 44 27.96 -37.80 -54.85
N ASN A 45 27.84 -36.98 -55.90
CA ASN A 45 26.93 -35.84 -56.20
C ASN A 45 25.63 -35.56 -55.38
N ASP A 46 24.98 -34.37 -55.43
CA ASP A 46 25.42 -32.97 -55.71
C ASP A 46 24.26 -31.95 -55.41
N THR A 47 24.59 -30.64 -55.42
CA THR A 47 23.82 -29.37 -55.35
C THR A 47 22.31 -29.32 -55.77
N THR A 48 21.47 -28.40 -55.27
CA THR A 48 21.48 -26.94 -55.55
C THR A 48 20.45 -26.13 -54.72
N SER A 49 20.75 -24.85 -54.44
CA SER A 49 19.86 -23.69 -54.68
C SER A 49 20.49 -22.37 -54.18
N GLU A 50 20.94 -21.49 -55.09
CA GLU A 50 21.29 -20.08 -54.78
C GLU A 50 21.01 -19.14 -55.98
N VAL A 51 20.36 -18.00 -55.69
CA VAL A 51 20.69 -16.62 -56.15
C VAL A 51 20.39 -16.14 -57.60
N CYS A 52 19.79 -14.94 -57.67
CA CYS A 52 19.61 -13.99 -58.81
C CYS A 52 18.68 -14.40 -59.98
N ALA A 53 18.07 -13.47 -60.74
CA ALA A 53 18.36 -12.03 -60.93
C ALA A 53 17.09 -11.14 -61.08
N ASP A 54 17.30 -9.86 -61.40
CA ASP A 54 16.30 -8.78 -61.60
C ASP A 54 15.43 -8.92 -62.89
N GLU A 55 14.30 -8.20 -62.95
CA GLU A 55 13.95 -7.30 -64.08
C GLU A 55 12.70 -6.41 -63.82
N ASP A 56 12.97 -5.09 -63.69
CA ASP A 56 12.31 -3.84 -64.17
C ASP A 56 10.78 -3.65 -64.46
N GLU A 57 10.42 -2.34 -64.58
CA GLU A 57 9.18 -1.69 -65.09
C GLU A 57 7.83 -1.87 -64.34
N GLY A 58 6.92 -0.85 -64.43
CA GLY A 58 5.52 -0.97 -63.95
C GLY A 58 4.76 0.32 -63.52
N SER A 59 4.59 1.30 -64.41
CA SER A 59 4.01 2.62 -64.09
C SER A 59 2.48 2.67 -63.82
N SER A 60 2.09 3.45 -62.78
CA SER A 60 0.96 4.41 -62.71
C SER A 60 -0.52 4.06 -62.96
N CYS A 61 -1.35 4.49 -61.99
CA CYS A 61 -2.62 5.24 -62.10
C CYS A 61 -3.93 4.59 -62.61
N ASP A 62 -5.03 5.19 -62.09
CA ASP A 62 -6.43 5.18 -62.55
C ASP A 62 -7.18 3.82 -62.52
N GLU A 63 -8.52 3.73 -62.42
CA GLU A 63 -9.59 4.74 -62.52
C GLU A 63 -10.84 4.32 -61.66
N LEU A 64 -11.73 5.26 -61.33
CA LEU A 64 -13.14 5.01 -60.93
C LEU A 64 -14.01 5.06 -62.21
N PRO A 65 -15.18 4.38 -62.33
CA PRO A 65 -16.44 4.97 -61.83
C PRO A 65 -17.67 4.04 -61.60
N GLU A 66 -18.76 4.65 -61.08
CA GLU A 66 -20.20 4.47 -61.46
C GLU A 66 -20.94 3.10 -61.39
N THR A 67 -22.24 2.96 -61.05
CA THR A 67 -23.25 3.69 -60.21
C THR A 67 -24.57 2.87 -60.16
N GLU A 68 -25.62 3.40 -59.50
CA GLU A 68 -27.07 3.10 -59.73
C GLU A 68 -27.69 1.86 -59.03
N GLN A 69 -28.95 1.84 -58.55
CA GLN A 69 -30.02 2.88 -58.47
C GLN A 69 -31.13 2.54 -57.42
N GLU A 70 -32.17 3.39 -57.36
CA GLU A 70 -33.51 3.24 -56.71
C GLU A 70 -33.55 3.19 -55.16
N ASN A 71 -34.56 3.66 -54.40
CA ASN A 71 -35.72 4.60 -54.44
C ASN A 71 -36.55 4.21 -53.16
N GLU A 72 -37.50 4.92 -52.53
CA GLU A 72 -38.24 6.22 -52.56
C GLU A 72 -38.93 6.30 -51.15
N SER A 73 -39.54 7.34 -50.58
CA SER A 73 -39.81 8.80 -50.75
C SER A 73 -40.30 9.29 -49.34
N GLU A 74 -40.93 10.43 -48.97
CA GLU A 74 -41.40 11.77 -49.42
C GLU A 74 -41.72 12.56 -48.09
N ASN A 75 -42.04 13.85 -47.97
CA ASN A 75 -41.68 15.14 -48.60
C ASN A 75 -42.60 16.27 -47.99
N VAL A 76 -42.31 17.57 -48.28
CA VAL A 76 -43.14 18.80 -48.05
C VAL A 76 -43.25 19.27 -46.58
N THR A 77 -43.18 20.57 -46.17
CA THR A 77 -43.06 21.91 -46.85
C THR A 77 -41.71 22.58 -46.43
N GLY A 78 -41.42 23.89 -46.29
CA GLY A 78 -42.10 25.21 -46.36
C GLY A 78 -41.90 26.05 -45.07
N ASP A 79 -41.90 27.39 -45.04
CA ASP A 79 -42.03 28.38 -46.13
C ASP A 79 -41.53 29.82 -45.71
N VAL A 80 -40.86 30.53 -46.63
CA VAL A 80 -40.98 31.99 -46.98
C VAL A 80 -41.13 33.04 -45.83
N THR A 81 -40.28 34.09 -45.65
CA THR A 81 -39.95 35.21 -46.59
C THR A 81 -38.67 36.03 -46.20
N GLU A 82 -38.42 37.11 -46.98
CA GLU A 82 -37.48 38.27 -46.92
C GLU A 82 -37.56 39.17 -45.66
N GLY A 83 -36.69 40.18 -45.37
CA GLY A 83 -35.53 40.85 -46.00
C GLY A 83 -34.73 41.65 -44.91
N ASP A 84 -33.61 42.38 -45.10
CA ASP A 84 -33.10 43.19 -46.23
C ASP A 84 -31.53 43.34 -46.26
N THR A 85 -31.04 43.76 -47.42
CA THR A 85 -29.72 44.29 -47.90
C THR A 85 -28.59 44.78 -46.95
N GLU A 86 -27.34 44.36 -47.29
CA GLU A 86 -26.10 45.16 -47.57
C GLU A 86 -25.51 46.16 -46.52
N LEU A 87 -24.20 46.50 -46.47
CA LEU A 87 -23.01 46.30 -47.34
C LEU A 87 -21.70 46.53 -46.51
N ASP A 88 -20.55 45.95 -46.92
CA ASP A 88 -19.15 46.44 -46.85
C ASP A 88 -18.52 47.12 -45.58
N GLN A 89 -17.19 47.10 -45.35
CA GLN A 89 -16.07 46.21 -45.75
C GLN A 89 -14.81 46.53 -44.90
N ASP A 90 -13.89 45.57 -44.82
CA ASP A 90 -12.43 45.72 -44.55
C ASP A 90 -11.96 46.27 -43.16
N ALA A 91 -10.64 46.27 -42.94
CA ALA A 91 -9.99 46.28 -41.63
C ALA A 91 -8.81 47.29 -41.51
N SER A 92 -7.77 46.93 -40.73
CA SER A 92 -6.49 47.62 -40.47
C SER A 92 -6.44 48.77 -39.43
N GLN A 93 -5.89 48.41 -38.26
CA GLN A 93 -4.62 48.91 -37.67
C GLN A 93 -4.22 50.41 -37.63
N GLU A 94 -3.55 50.74 -36.50
CA GLU A 94 -2.39 51.66 -36.37
C GLU A 94 -2.60 53.21 -36.47
N VAL A 95 -1.76 54.07 -35.86
CA VAL A 95 -0.99 54.02 -34.59
C VAL A 95 -0.48 55.44 -34.22
N GLU A 96 -0.25 55.75 -32.93
CA GLU A 96 0.55 56.89 -32.41
C GLU A 96 0.13 58.34 -32.82
N THR A 97 0.72 59.47 -32.37
CA THR A 97 1.76 59.79 -31.34
C THR A 97 1.46 61.16 -30.65
N ASP A 98 2.08 61.40 -29.48
CA ASP A 98 2.62 62.66 -28.90
C ASP A 98 1.98 64.07 -29.14
N VAL A 99 1.96 64.91 -28.08
CA VAL A 99 3.04 65.90 -27.77
C VAL A 99 2.77 66.70 -26.47
N VAL A 100 3.83 66.81 -25.68
CA VAL A 100 4.12 67.59 -24.44
C VAL A 100 3.74 69.09 -24.43
N SER A 101 3.33 69.67 -23.28
CA SER A 101 3.87 70.96 -22.76
C SER A 101 3.42 71.42 -21.34
N GLU A 102 4.43 71.75 -20.53
CA GLU A 102 4.66 72.91 -19.64
C GLU A 102 3.71 73.37 -18.47
N THR A 103 4.38 73.44 -17.31
CA THR A 103 4.16 74.17 -16.04
C THR A 103 3.82 75.68 -16.17
N GLN A 104 3.15 76.36 -15.22
CA GLN A 104 3.74 76.89 -13.96
C GLN A 104 2.78 77.69 -13.03
N GLU A 105 3.18 77.83 -11.75
CA GLU A 105 3.01 78.98 -10.82
C GLU A 105 1.62 79.40 -10.25
N SER A 106 1.62 80.48 -9.46
CA SER A 106 0.81 80.71 -8.24
C SER A 106 0.70 82.21 -7.89
N GLU A 107 -0.31 82.64 -7.10
CA GLU A 107 -0.13 83.48 -5.88
C GLU A 107 -1.44 83.95 -5.17
N ASP A 108 -1.25 84.71 -4.09
CA ASP A 108 -2.00 84.97 -2.85
C ASP A 108 -3.35 85.75 -2.86
N LYS A 109 -4.21 85.43 -1.86
CA LYS A 109 -5.01 86.29 -0.91
C LYS A 109 -5.68 87.64 -1.34
N PRO A 110 -6.79 88.10 -0.68
CA PRO A 110 -6.87 88.29 0.80
C PRO A 110 -8.25 88.13 1.50
N LYS A 111 -8.33 88.66 2.73
CA LYS A 111 -9.35 88.52 3.80
C LYS A 111 -10.64 89.37 3.58
N ASP A 112 -11.66 89.49 4.44
CA ASP A 112 -11.72 89.55 5.93
C ASP A 112 -13.13 89.39 6.55
N ALA A 113 -13.18 89.38 7.90
CA ALA A 113 -14.31 89.73 8.80
C ALA A 113 -15.41 88.70 9.23
N ASP A 114 -15.22 88.15 10.44
CA ASP A 114 -16.13 88.12 11.61
C ASP A 114 -17.58 87.56 11.59
N SER A 115 -17.73 86.43 12.32
CA SER A 115 -18.45 86.32 13.62
C SER A 115 -19.74 85.47 13.78
N VAL A 116 -19.91 85.01 15.03
CA VAL A 116 -21.06 84.35 15.69
C VAL A 116 -21.31 82.86 15.38
N SER A 117 -21.40 82.08 16.47
CA SER A 117 -21.69 80.65 16.51
C SER A 117 -23.20 80.36 16.70
N PRO A 118 -23.72 79.30 16.09
CA PRO A 118 -24.73 78.43 16.68
C PRO A 118 -24.16 77.05 17.03
N GLU A 119 -24.65 76.46 18.12
CA GLU A 119 -24.32 75.08 18.50
C GLU A 119 -24.84 74.09 17.44
N VAL A 120 -23.96 73.20 16.97
CA VAL A 120 -24.33 72.00 16.20
C VAL A 120 -24.45 70.85 17.19
N PRO A 121 -25.57 70.09 17.22
CA PRO A 121 -25.73 68.99 18.16
C PRO A 121 -24.71 67.89 17.87
N THR A 122 -24.11 67.33 18.92
CA THR A 122 -23.40 66.06 18.85
C THR A 122 -24.37 64.96 18.41
N PRO A 123 -24.10 64.19 17.35
CA PRO A 123 -24.84 62.97 17.11
C PRO A 123 -24.52 61.99 18.24
N GLU A 124 -25.54 61.54 18.96
CA GLU A 124 -25.41 60.38 19.83
C GLU A 124 -25.31 59.15 18.92
N THR A 125 -24.10 58.60 18.80
CA THR A 125 -23.89 57.34 18.08
C THR A 125 -24.50 56.22 18.89
N GLU A 126 -25.71 55.77 18.53
CA GLU A 126 -26.25 54.52 19.06
C GLU A 126 -25.29 53.39 18.66
N THR A 127 -24.58 52.83 19.65
CA THR A 127 -23.70 51.68 19.44
C THR A 127 -24.56 50.46 19.15
N ARG A 128 -24.74 50.14 17.87
CA ARG A 128 -25.35 48.91 17.40
C ARG A 128 -24.63 47.73 18.06
N ALA A 129 -25.38 46.86 18.74
CA ALA A 129 -24.77 45.68 19.35
C ALA A 129 -24.22 44.76 18.25
N VAL A 130 -22.91 44.50 18.30
CA VAL A 130 -22.23 43.65 17.32
C VAL A 130 -22.69 42.20 17.50
N ASN A 131 -23.10 41.57 16.40
CA ASN A 131 -23.44 40.15 16.38
C ASN A 131 -22.20 39.31 16.08
N PHE A 132 -21.59 38.73 17.11
CA PHE A 132 -20.38 37.90 16.96
C PHE A 132 -20.65 36.54 16.28
N ASP A 133 -21.89 36.04 16.26
CA ASP A 133 -22.21 34.69 15.76
C ASP A 133 -22.59 34.65 14.27
N ALA A 134 -22.87 35.80 13.65
CA ALA A 134 -23.07 35.93 12.20
C ALA A 134 -22.72 37.36 11.75
N VAL A 135 -21.43 37.61 11.58
CA VAL A 135 -20.88 38.82 10.96
C VAL A 135 -21.03 38.72 9.45
N ALA A 136 -21.68 39.69 8.78
CA ALA A 136 -22.03 39.59 7.37
C ALA A 136 -21.15 40.43 6.42
N THR A 137 -20.32 41.33 6.95
CA THR A 137 -19.50 42.26 6.15
C THR A 137 -18.13 42.52 6.78
N VAL A 138 -17.16 42.98 5.97
CA VAL A 138 -15.83 43.40 6.46
C VAL A 138 -15.90 44.54 7.48
N ASP A 139 -16.83 45.48 7.35
CA ASP A 139 -17.00 46.58 8.31
C ASP A 139 -17.47 46.06 9.67
N GLU A 140 -18.47 45.17 9.69
CA GLU A 140 -18.93 44.49 10.92
C GLU A 140 -17.82 43.60 11.52
N LEU A 141 -16.96 42.99 10.70
CA LEU A 141 -15.81 42.21 11.17
C LEU A 141 -14.74 43.11 11.83
N MET A 142 -14.49 44.29 11.28
CA MET A 142 -13.57 45.26 11.89
C MET A 142 -14.14 45.84 13.19
N GLU A 143 -15.46 46.08 13.28
CA GLU A 143 -16.13 46.49 14.52
C GLU A 143 -16.10 45.39 15.58
N ALA A 144 -16.34 44.13 15.19
CA ALA A 144 -16.23 42.96 16.06
C ALA A 144 -14.81 42.79 16.61
N ILE A 145 -13.77 42.91 15.77
CA ILE A 145 -12.38 42.82 16.22
C ILE A 145 -12.01 43.98 17.15
N ALA A 146 -12.50 45.21 16.87
CA ALA A 146 -12.24 46.37 17.72
C ALA A 146 -12.92 46.29 19.10
N THR A 147 -14.00 45.50 19.23
CA THR A 147 -14.80 45.33 20.46
C THR A 147 -14.65 43.96 21.12
N ALA A 148 -13.81 43.08 20.58
CA ALA A 148 -13.60 41.72 21.08
C ALA A 148 -13.10 41.68 22.53
N THR A 149 -13.39 40.57 23.21
CA THR A 149 -12.85 40.24 24.54
C THR A 149 -11.98 38.98 24.48
N GLU A 150 -11.20 38.72 25.53
CA GLU A 150 -10.29 37.56 25.58
C GLU A 150 -11.04 36.24 25.37
N GLY A 151 -10.68 35.50 24.33
CA GLY A 151 -11.29 34.23 23.93
C GLY A 151 -12.58 34.36 23.11
N GLN A 152 -13.00 35.57 22.71
CA GLN A 152 -14.20 35.77 21.88
C GLN A 152 -14.06 35.04 20.54
N VAL A 153 -15.14 34.40 20.10
CA VAL A 153 -15.26 33.85 18.73
C VAL A 153 -16.05 34.83 17.88
N ILE A 154 -15.61 35.05 16.65
CA ILE A 154 -16.23 35.92 15.65
C ILE A 154 -16.50 35.06 14.42
N THR A 155 -17.75 34.71 14.17
CA THR A 155 -18.17 33.78 13.13
C THR A 155 -18.70 34.54 11.91
N LEU A 156 -18.17 34.24 10.72
CA LEU A 156 -18.65 34.82 9.47
C LEU A 156 -19.96 34.16 9.03
N ALA A 157 -20.89 34.97 8.50
CA ALA A 157 -22.11 34.47 7.90
C ALA A 157 -21.82 33.68 6.60
N PRO A 158 -22.62 32.65 6.23
CA PRO A 158 -22.39 31.89 4.99
C PRO A 158 -22.45 32.74 3.71
N ASP A 159 -23.11 33.89 3.77
CA ASP A 159 -23.26 34.90 2.72
C ASP A 159 -22.40 36.16 2.96
N PHE A 160 -21.32 36.03 3.75
CA PHE A 160 -20.40 37.13 4.08
C PHE A 160 -19.86 37.87 2.85
N VAL A 161 -20.04 39.19 2.83
CA VAL A 161 -19.54 40.06 1.77
C VAL A 161 -18.07 40.40 2.03
N SER A 162 -17.20 39.78 1.24
CA SER A 162 -15.76 40.00 1.19
C SER A 162 -15.38 41.42 0.74
N GLY A 163 -14.19 41.87 1.13
CA GLY A 163 -13.67 43.21 0.81
C GLY A 163 -12.25 43.45 1.34
N PRO A 164 -11.59 44.55 0.93
CA PRO A 164 -10.26 44.88 1.44
C PRO A 164 -10.32 45.22 2.93
N MET A 165 -9.49 44.56 3.74
CA MET A 165 -9.52 44.67 5.20
C MET A 165 -8.15 45.13 5.72
N THR A 166 -8.12 46.10 6.64
CA THR A 166 -6.90 46.48 7.38
C THR A 166 -7.26 46.80 8.82
N VAL A 167 -6.95 45.87 9.73
CA VAL A 167 -7.38 45.96 11.13
C VAL A 167 -6.20 46.04 12.09
N THR A 168 -6.29 46.96 13.04
CA THR A 168 -5.34 47.05 14.17
C THR A 168 -5.79 46.09 15.26
N ILE A 169 -4.96 45.09 15.55
CA ILE A 169 -5.29 44.02 16.50
C ILE A 169 -5.28 44.56 17.96
N PRO A 170 -6.36 44.37 18.75
CA PRO A 170 -6.43 44.81 20.14
C PRO A 170 -5.51 43.99 21.06
N ASN A 171 -5.39 44.44 22.31
CA ASN A 171 -4.66 43.71 23.36
C ASN A 171 -5.52 42.63 24.04
N VAL A 172 -6.20 41.82 23.24
CA VAL A 172 -6.92 40.60 23.64
C VAL A 172 -6.74 39.53 22.57
N SER A 173 -6.72 38.26 22.95
CA SER A 173 -6.72 37.13 22.02
C SER A 173 -8.15 36.77 21.61
N PHE A 174 -8.36 36.39 20.35
CA PHE A 174 -9.70 36.04 19.83
C PHE A 174 -9.62 35.11 18.60
N VAL A 175 -10.76 34.54 18.22
CA VAL A 175 -10.91 33.59 17.11
C VAL A 175 -11.79 34.19 16.01
N ILE A 176 -11.36 34.11 14.76
CA ILE A 176 -12.20 34.30 13.57
C ILE A 176 -12.56 32.92 13.02
N ASP A 177 -13.85 32.55 13.05
CA ASP A 177 -14.35 31.39 12.32
C ASP A 177 -14.86 31.82 10.95
N GLY A 178 -14.09 31.50 9.91
CA GLY A 178 -14.43 31.73 8.52
C GLY A 178 -15.64 30.92 8.04
N ASN A 179 -16.12 29.92 8.80
CA ASN A 179 -17.37 29.20 8.51
C ASN A 179 -17.48 28.60 7.09
N GLY A 180 -16.35 28.33 6.44
CA GLY A 180 -16.25 27.83 5.06
C GLY A 180 -16.30 28.90 3.96
N VAL A 181 -16.43 30.19 4.32
CA VAL A 181 -16.51 31.37 3.43
C VAL A 181 -15.31 31.45 2.49
N ILE A 182 -15.59 31.89 1.26
CA ILE A 182 -14.58 32.25 0.26
C ILE A 182 -14.38 33.76 0.30
N TRP A 183 -13.15 34.18 0.60
CA TRP A 183 -12.69 35.55 0.59
C TRP A 183 -12.00 35.85 -0.74
N ASP A 184 -12.79 36.27 -1.71
CA ASP A 184 -12.41 36.69 -3.06
C ASP A 184 -12.19 38.22 -3.17
N GLY A 185 -13.03 39.02 -2.50
CA GLY A 185 -12.94 40.48 -2.49
C GLY A 185 -11.80 41.03 -1.62
N GLY A 186 -10.78 41.63 -2.25
CA GLY A 186 -9.75 42.45 -1.57
C GLY A 186 -8.83 41.71 -0.59
N ASN A 187 -7.71 42.34 -0.20
CA ASN A 187 -6.67 41.67 0.59
C ASN A 187 -6.91 41.88 2.11
N ILE A 188 -6.46 40.91 2.92
CA ILE A 188 -6.54 40.96 4.39
C ILE A 188 -5.21 41.46 4.96
N LYS A 189 -5.24 42.47 5.83
CA LYS A 189 -4.07 42.95 6.57
C LYS A 189 -4.33 43.05 8.07
N LEU A 190 -3.47 42.41 8.86
CA LEU A 190 -3.41 42.55 10.31
C LEU A 190 -2.22 43.45 10.66
N GLN A 191 -2.38 44.37 11.61
CA GLN A 191 -1.32 45.29 12.03
C GLN A 191 -1.37 45.58 13.53
N GLY A 192 -0.25 46.05 14.08
CA GLY A 192 -0.09 46.38 15.50
C GLY A 192 1.16 45.77 16.14
N ASN A 193 1.21 45.81 17.46
CA ASN A 193 2.35 45.37 18.28
C ASN A 193 1.92 44.72 19.62
N GLN A 194 0.63 44.41 19.77
CA GLN A 194 0.08 43.85 21.01
C GLN A 194 0.45 42.36 21.14
N PRO A 195 0.69 41.83 22.35
CA PRO A 195 1.09 40.44 22.59
C PRO A 195 -0.03 39.39 22.40
N SER A 196 -1.12 39.72 21.71
CA SER A 196 -2.33 38.91 21.55
C SER A 196 -2.20 37.81 20.48
N THR A 197 -2.88 36.68 20.72
CA THR A 197 -3.05 35.62 19.71
C THR A 197 -4.26 35.92 18.84
N VAL A 198 -4.08 35.96 17.52
CA VAL A 198 -5.21 35.92 16.58
C VAL A 198 -5.30 34.50 16.05
N THR A 199 -6.45 33.86 16.25
CA THR A 199 -6.73 32.54 15.68
C THR A 199 -7.69 32.69 14.50
N ILE A 200 -7.43 32.05 13.38
CA ILE A 200 -8.27 32.04 12.18
C ILE A 200 -8.50 30.60 11.74
N LYS A 201 -9.74 30.23 11.44
CA LYS A 201 -10.10 28.89 10.98
C LYS A 201 -11.12 28.90 9.85
N ASN A 202 -11.23 27.79 9.13
CA ASN A 202 -12.31 27.53 8.16
C ASN A 202 -12.44 28.59 7.06
N LEU A 203 -11.36 29.26 6.65
CA LEU A 203 -11.37 30.36 5.68
C LEU A 203 -10.71 29.95 4.36
N LYS A 204 -11.32 30.31 3.23
CA LYS A 204 -10.75 30.11 1.89
C LYS A 204 -10.43 31.47 1.28
N ILE A 205 -9.26 31.64 0.65
CA ILE A 205 -8.84 32.92 0.05
C ILE A 205 -8.48 32.68 -1.42
N ASP A 206 -9.36 33.09 -2.34
CA ASP A 206 -9.23 32.84 -3.79
C ASP A 206 -8.59 34.03 -4.51
N GLY A 207 -7.28 33.98 -4.69
CA GLY A 207 -6.43 35.06 -5.19
C GLY A 207 -6.59 35.44 -6.67
N GLN A 208 -7.59 34.91 -7.39
CA GLN A 208 -7.84 35.25 -8.79
C GLN A 208 -7.89 36.77 -9.01
N SER A 209 -7.18 37.22 -10.05
CA SER A 209 -7.05 38.63 -10.43
C SER A 209 -6.51 39.58 -9.36
N ARG A 210 -6.03 39.08 -8.21
CA ARG A 210 -5.47 39.90 -7.12
C ARG A 210 -3.94 39.91 -7.10
N SER A 211 -3.40 41.01 -6.57
CA SER A 211 -1.96 41.30 -6.46
C SER A 211 -1.61 41.83 -5.08
N GLY A 212 -0.33 41.83 -4.73
CA GLY A 212 0.12 42.08 -3.35
C GLY A 212 -0.17 40.89 -2.42
N TYR A 213 0.21 40.98 -1.14
CA TYR A 213 -0.04 39.90 -0.19
C TYR A 213 -1.56 39.74 0.03
N LEU A 214 -2.11 38.55 -0.24
CA LEU A 214 -3.53 38.25 0.01
C LEU A 214 -3.86 38.27 1.51
N PHE A 215 -2.87 37.87 2.33
CA PHE A 215 -2.92 37.89 3.78
C PHE A 215 -1.59 38.46 4.31
N ASP A 216 -1.64 39.63 4.94
CA ASP A 216 -0.49 40.39 5.44
C ASP A 216 -0.55 40.54 6.96
N ASP A 217 0.02 39.59 7.71
CA ASP A 217 0.21 39.78 9.15
C ASP A 217 1.46 40.61 9.43
N SER A 218 1.32 41.91 9.18
CA SER A 218 2.34 42.93 9.39
C SER A 218 2.56 43.32 10.86
N ARG A 219 2.02 42.55 11.82
CA ARG A 219 2.24 42.79 13.24
C ARG A 219 3.71 42.65 13.64
N SER A 220 4.06 43.31 14.74
CA SER A 220 5.38 43.30 15.38
C SER A 220 5.38 42.68 16.78
N GLY A 221 4.25 42.09 17.19
CA GLY A 221 4.04 41.42 18.47
C GLY A 221 2.79 40.54 18.43
N GLY A 222 2.71 39.58 19.35
CA GLY A 222 1.65 38.57 19.40
C GLY A 222 1.97 37.34 18.55
N SER A 223 0.91 36.60 18.20
CA SER A 223 0.99 35.36 17.42
C SER A 223 -0.22 35.18 16.49
N LEU A 224 -0.05 34.31 15.50
CA LEU A 224 -1.09 33.86 14.58
C LEU A 224 -1.24 32.33 14.70
N GLU A 225 -2.48 31.86 14.79
CA GLU A 225 -2.82 30.45 14.56
C GLU A 225 -3.81 30.39 13.40
N PHE A 226 -3.43 29.77 12.29
CA PHE A 226 -4.28 29.68 11.09
C PHE A 226 -4.46 28.19 10.75
N TYR A 227 -5.71 27.70 10.73
CA TYR A 227 -5.95 26.27 10.50
C TYR A 227 -7.18 25.92 9.68
N ASN A 228 -7.19 24.72 9.10
CA ASN A 228 -8.29 24.18 8.29
C ASN A 228 -8.76 25.18 7.20
N SER A 229 -7.81 25.74 6.45
CA SER A 229 -8.01 26.92 5.61
C SER A 229 -7.18 26.84 4.32
N SER A 230 -7.54 27.62 3.30
CA SER A 230 -6.94 27.52 1.97
C SER A 230 -6.55 28.89 1.40
N VAL A 231 -5.43 28.99 0.70
CA VAL A 231 -4.99 30.23 0.00
C VAL A 231 -4.48 29.86 -1.39
N TYR A 232 -5.19 30.26 -2.43
CA TYR A 232 -5.00 29.68 -3.76
C TYR A 232 -5.23 30.65 -4.92
N ASN A 233 -4.82 30.27 -6.14
CA ASN A 233 -4.98 31.05 -7.38
C ASN A 233 -4.36 32.47 -7.40
N ALA A 234 -3.46 32.85 -6.48
CA ALA A 234 -2.90 34.20 -6.42
C ALA A 234 -2.25 34.65 -7.73
N GLY A 235 -2.53 35.89 -8.16
CA GLY A 235 -1.96 36.46 -9.39
C GLY A 235 -0.51 36.94 -9.25
N SER A 236 -0.10 37.51 -8.10
CA SER A 236 1.27 38.06 -7.97
C SER A 236 1.93 38.13 -6.59
N ALA A 237 1.26 37.77 -5.49
CA ALA A 237 1.84 37.67 -4.14
C ALA A 237 0.85 37.01 -3.15
N VAL A 238 1.33 36.60 -1.97
CA VAL A 238 0.72 35.52 -1.17
C VAL A 238 0.79 35.80 0.34
N ILE A 239 0.97 34.82 1.23
CA ILE A 239 0.92 35.03 2.69
C ILE A 239 2.20 35.71 3.19
N TYR A 240 2.10 36.78 3.99
CA TYR A 240 3.21 37.37 4.75
C TYR A 240 3.01 37.20 6.27
N LEU A 241 4.07 36.75 6.96
CA LEU A 241 4.06 36.42 8.38
C LEU A 241 5.12 37.21 9.15
N GLY A 242 4.69 38.27 9.85
CA GLY A 242 5.53 39.12 10.71
C GLY A 242 5.72 38.63 12.14
N VAL A 243 4.85 37.72 12.61
CA VAL A 243 4.78 37.24 14.01
C VAL A 243 4.91 35.71 14.11
N SER A 244 5.03 35.21 15.35
CA SER A 244 5.04 33.76 15.62
C SER A 244 3.78 33.10 15.09
N SER A 245 3.92 32.22 14.11
CA SER A 245 2.81 31.71 13.31
C SER A 245 2.75 30.18 13.34
N LYS A 246 1.59 29.62 13.66
CA LYS A 246 1.26 28.21 13.43
C LYS A 246 0.27 28.10 12.27
N LEU A 247 0.62 27.28 11.27
CA LEU A 247 -0.22 26.88 10.15
C LEU A 247 -0.54 25.39 10.30
N ASP A 248 -1.81 24.99 10.34
CA ASP A 248 -2.21 23.59 10.57
C ASP A 248 -3.38 23.15 9.66
N ASN A 249 -3.23 22.05 8.93
CA ASN A 249 -4.20 21.66 7.89
C ASN A 249 -4.47 22.80 6.88
N MET A 250 -3.41 23.44 6.37
CA MET A 250 -3.49 24.48 5.35
C MET A 250 -3.29 23.92 3.95
N HIS A 251 -4.07 24.37 2.97
CA HIS A 251 -3.87 24.04 1.56
C HIS A 251 -3.53 25.31 0.75
N ILE A 252 -2.28 25.43 0.30
CA ILE A 252 -1.76 26.63 -0.37
C ILE A 252 -1.28 26.27 -1.77
N TYR A 253 -2.07 26.60 -2.80
CA TYR A 253 -1.87 26.01 -4.14
C TYR A 253 -2.19 26.93 -5.32
N ASN A 254 -1.60 26.63 -6.49
CA ASN A 254 -1.77 27.38 -7.75
C ASN A 254 -1.42 28.88 -7.67
N ASN A 255 -0.68 29.32 -6.64
CA ASN A 255 -0.35 30.72 -6.44
C ASN A 255 0.86 31.13 -7.29
N LYS A 256 0.82 32.33 -7.87
CA LYS A 256 1.91 32.91 -8.67
C LYS A 256 2.47 34.16 -8.01
N SER A 257 3.77 34.37 -8.13
CA SER A 257 4.44 35.53 -7.56
C SER A 257 5.53 36.09 -8.47
N MET A 258 5.39 37.37 -8.84
CA MET A 258 6.43 38.14 -9.54
C MET A 258 7.43 38.78 -8.57
N ASN A 259 7.43 38.35 -7.30
CA ASN A 259 8.27 38.85 -6.22
C ASN A 259 8.79 37.66 -5.40
N SER A 260 9.33 37.93 -4.22
CA SER A 260 9.71 36.92 -3.24
C SER A 260 8.51 36.07 -2.75
N ALA A 261 8.71 34.75 -2.65
CA ALA A 261 7.75 33.69 -2.28
C ALA A 261 6.54 33.54 -3.19
N SER A 262 6.24 32.29 -3.58
CA SER A 262 4.99 31.88 -4.24
C SER A 262 3.97 31.21 -3.33
N ALA A 263 4.22 31.04 -2.02
CA ALA A 263 3.23 30.58 -1.04
C ALA A 263 3.28 31.37 0.29
N ILE A 264 4.45 31.44 0.95
CA ILE A 264 4.62 32.05 2.27
C ILE A 264 5.92 32.85 2.34
N LYS A 265 5.86 34.08 2.84
CA LYS A 265 7.03 34.91 3.14
C LYS A 265 7.15 35.17 4.65
N VAL A 266 8.29 34.85 5.23
CA VAL A 266 8.52 34.88 6.68
C VAL A 266 9.48 36.01 7.07
N ALA A 267 9.13 36.79 8.10
CA ALA A 267 10.00 37.83 8.65
C ALA A 267 11.22 37.26 9.40
N GLU A 268 12.33 38.02 9.46
CA GLU A 268 13.62 37.57 10.01
C GLU A 268 13.56 36.92 11.41
N ARG A 269 12.56 37.28 12.22
CA ARG A 269 12.43 36.87 13.63
C ARG A 269 11.09 36.20 13.96
N ALA A 270 10.26 35.90 12.97
CA ALA A 270 9.00 35.20 13.18
C ALA A 270 9.24 33.68 13.26
N PRO A 271 8.98 33.00 14.39
CA PRO A 271 8.84 31.54 14.39
C PRO A 271 7.74 31.11 13.43
N LEU A 272 7.96 29.99 12.72
CA LEU A 272 6.95 29.39 11.85
C LEU A 272 6.87 27.89 12.15
N THR A 273 5.67 27.42 12.45
CA THR A 273 5.34 25.99 12.51
C THR A 273 4.30 25.69 11.42
N ILE A 274 4.58 24.72 10.55
CA ILE A 274 3.63 24.18 9.57
C ILE A 274 3.40 22.71 9.91
N THR A 275 2.14 22.32 10.11
CA THR A 275 1.73 20.94 10.41
C THR A 275 0.62 20.49 9.47
N ASN A 276 0.63 19.21 9.08
CA ASN A 276 -0.47 18.53 8.36
C ASN A 276 -0.93 19.25 7.07
N SER A 277 -0.05 20.00 6.39
CA SER A 277 -0.43 20.97 5.36
C SER A 277 0.08 20.58 3.96
N THR A 278 -0.56 21.06 2.91
CA THR A 278 -0.16 20.84 1.51
C THR A 278 0.13 22.17 0.83
N ILE A 279 1.34 22.31 0.28
CA ILE A 279 1.82 23.51 -0.43
C ILE A 279 2.26 23.05 -1.83
N GLU A 280 1.43 23.27 -2.85
CA GLU A 280 1.64 22.63 -4.15
C GLU A 280 1.30 23.47 -5.38
N ASN A 281 1.98 23.19 -6.51
CA ASN A 281 1.78 23.88 -7.79
C ASN A 281 1.96 25.42 -7.71
N ASN A 282 2.73 25.93 -6.74
CA ASN A 282 2.99 27.35 -6.59
C ASN A 282 4.22 27.77 -7.43
N HIS A 283 4.14 28.91 -8.11
CA HIS A 283 5.11 29.33 -9.14
C HIS A 283 5.73 30.70 -8.84
N GLY A 284 7.03 30.73 -8.52
CA GLY A 284 7.81 31.96 -8.37
C GLY A 284 8.46 32.37 -9.70
N SER A 285 8.28 33.61 -10.13
CA SER A 285 8.78 34.16 -11.40
C SER A 285 9.31 35.59 -11.26
N GLY A 286 9.79 35.94 -10.06
CA GLY A 286 10.20 37.31 -9.71
C GLY A 286 11.66 37.64 -10.04
N TYR A 287 12.25 38.47 -9.17
CA TYR A 287 13.67 38.83 -9.21
C TYR A 287 14.30 38.70 -7.81
N GLY A 288 15.56 38.25 -7.75
CA GLY A 288 16.34 38.14 -6.51
C GLY A 288 16.41 36.72 -5.94
N TYR A 289 16.68 36.59 -4.65
CA TYR A 289 16.95 35.27 -4.04
C TYR A 289 15.70 34.58 -3.48
N GLU A 290 14.82 35.34 -2.82
CA GLU A 290 13.85 34.80 -1.85
C GLU A 290 12.61 34.19 -2.52
N ALA A 291 12.77 33.15 -3.34
CA ALA A 291 11.90 32.92 -4.50
C ALA A 291 11.09 31.61 -4.55
N GLY A 292 11.48 30.57 -3.82
CA GLY A 292 10.70 29.33 -3.68
C GLY A 292 9.38 29.54 -2.94
N ALA A 293 8.52 28.52 -2.90
CA ALA A 293 7.18 28.65 -2.33
C ALA A 293 7.18 29.24 -0.90
N ILE A 294 8.00 28.71 0.01
CA ILE A 294 8.33 29.40 1.27
C ILE A 294 9.63 30.18 1.09
N SER A 295 9.65 31.47 1.45
CA SER A 295 10.90 32.23 1.51
C SER A 295 11.14 33.00 2.80
N ALA A 296 12.40 32.98 3.24
CA ALA A 296 12.89 33.74 4.38
C ALA A 296 14.28 34.33 4.08
N LYS A 297 14.58 35.48 4.70
CA LYS A 297 15.86 36.18 4.63
C LYS A 297 16.38 36.45 6.03
N ASN A 298 17.70 36.37 6.26
CA ASN A 298 18.33 36.67 7.56
C ASN A 298 17.66 35.92 8.74
N TYR A 299 17.23 34.68 8.54
CA TYR A 299 16.26 34.01 9.40
C TYR A 299 16.86 33.59 10.75
N ARG A 300 16.50 34.30 11.83
CA ARG A 300 17.04 34.18 13.20
C ARG A 300 16.11 33.42 14.15
N SER A 301 15.17 32.65 13.61
CA SER A 301 14.13 31.97 14.39
C SER A 301 14.14 30.45 14.14
N VAL A 302 13.11 29.76 14.63
CA VAL A 302 12.85 28.34 14.35
C VAL A 302 11.74 28.23 13.32
N MET A 303 12.04 27.51 12.22
CA MET A 303 11.07 27.02 11.27
C MET A 303 10.90 25.51 11.51
N THR A 304 9.69 25.06 11.78
CA THR A 304 9.34 23.65 11.91
C THR A 304 8.30 23.29 10.87
N ILE A 305 8.57 22.24 10.13
CA ILE A 305 7.70 21.67 9.10
C ILE A 305 7.52 20.19 9.48
N GLU A 306 6.28 19.77 9.63
CA GLU A 306 5.94 18.41 10.05
C GLU A 306 4.69 17.91 9.33
N ASN A 307 4.65 16.64 8.94
CA ASN A 307 3.50 16.05 8.24
C ASN A 307 3.06 16.89 7.02
N THR A 308 3.98 17.46 6.24
CA THR A 308 3.66 18.47 5.22
C THR A 308 4.06 17.99 3.82
N VAL A 309 3.26 18.30 2.80
CA VAL A 309 3.52 17.98 1.39
C VAL A 309 3.92 19.24 0.63
N PHE A 310 5.06 19.17 -0.05
CA PHE A 310 5.53 20.13 -1.03
C PHE A 310 5.58 19.45 -2.40
N ARG A 311 4.64 19.79 -3.28
CA ARG A 311 4.48 19.13 -4.58
C ARG A 311 4.53 20.12 -5.73
N ASN A 312 5.33 19.86 -6.77
CA ASN A 312 5.34 20.66 -7.99
C ASN A 312 5.51 22.18 -7.78
N ASN A 313 6.24 22.62 -6.75
CA ASN A 313 6.53 24.03 -6.56
C ASN A 313 7.70 24.42 -7.47
N ILE A 314 7.50 25.44 -8.31
CA ILE A 314 8.40 25.79 -9.41
C ILE A 314 8.97 27.18 -9.19
N ASN A 315 10.28 27.33 -9.37
CA ASN A 315 10.97 28.60 -9.32
C ASN A 315 11.65 28.90 -10.68
N THR A 316 11.23 30.00 -11.30
CA THR A 316 11.73 30.59 -12.55
C THR A 316 12.19 32.03 -12.35
N THR A 317 12.82 32.33 -11.22
CA THR A 317 13.17 33.72 -10.83
C THR A 317 14.43 34.23 -11.53
N LYS A 318 14.47 35.52 -11.86
CA LYS A 318 15.62 36.16 -12.53
C LYS A 318 16.71 36.58 -11.55
N ASN A 319 17.95 36.32 -11.95
CA ASN A 319 19.19 36.80 -11.33
C ASN A 319 19.43 36.28 -9.90
N THR A 320 18.96 35.06 -9.63
CA THR A 320 19.23 34.22 -8.46
C THR A 320 20.74 33.95 -8.32
N GLY A 321 21.28 33.06 -9.16
CA GLY A 321 22.68 32.62 -9.16
C GLY A 321 23.75 33.69 -9.37
N LEU A 322 23.37 34.95 -9.62
CA LEU A 322 24.32 36.09 -9.67
C LEU A 322 24.94 36.35 -8.29
N LEU A 323 24.25 35.91 -7.23
CA LEU A 323 24.60 36.17 -5.83
C LEU A 323 24.26 35.00 -4.87
N GLY A 324 23.38 34.06 -5.25
CA GLY A 324 23.06 32.83 -4.50
C GLY A 324 21.77 32.15 -4.99
N GLY A 325 21.75 30.80 -4.97
CA GLY A 325 20.67 29.94 -5.46
C GLY A 325 19.29 30.11 -4.82
N SER A 326 18.30 29.33 -5.30
CA SER A 326 16.93 29.83 -5.39
C SER A 326 15.83 28.98 -4.75
N GLY A 327 15.90 27.65 -4.74
CA GLY A 327 14.90 26.79 -4.09
C GLY A 327 13.55 26.70 -4.83
N GLY A 328 13.04 25.50 -5.13
CA GLY A 328 11.68 25.35 -5.70
C GLY A 328 10.58 25.46 -4.62
N ALA A 329 10.68 24.62 -3.58
CA ALA A 329 9.72 24.61 -2.47
C ALA A 329 10.07 25.58 -1.33
N ILE A 330 11.36 25.69 -0.96
CA ILE A 330 11.79 26.46 0.21
C ILE A 330 13.13 27.16 -0.07
N THR A 331 13.21 28.46 0.24
CA THR A 331 14.44 29.26 0.19
C THR A 331 14.71 29.95 1.51
N VAL A 332 15.87 29.70 2.12
CA VAL A 332 16.35 30.47 3.27
C VAL A 332 17.70 31.10 2.94
N ASN A 333 17.64 32.37 2.52
CA ASN A 333 18.83 33.19 2.28
C ASN A 333 19.34 33.75 3.61
N ASP A 334 20.44 33.21 4.09
CA ASP A 334 21.07 33.48 5.39
C ASP A 334 20.24 33.04 6.62
N LEU A 335 20.30 31.74 6.89
CA LEU A 335 19.86 31.10 8.12
C LEU A 335 20.82 31.42 9.29
N PHE A 336 20.26 31.97 10.35
CA PHE A 336 20.89 32.29 11.64
C PHE A 336 20.14 31.63 12.81
N GLY A 337 19.43 30.54 12.51
CA GLY A 337 18.48 29.89 13.40
C GLY A 337 18.40 28.39 13.11
N VAL A 338 17.20 27.81 13.23
CA VAL A 338 16.98 26.37 13.05
C VAL A 338 15.85 26.10 12.05
N ILE A 339 16.05 25.15 11.16
CA ILE A 339 15.00 24.52 10.36
C ILE A 339 14.86 23.06 10.83
N ASN A 340 13.62 22.60 11.06
CA ASN A 340 13.28 21.20 11.31
C ASN A 340 12.28 20.76 10.24
N ILE A 341 12.52 19.63 9.60
CA ILE A 341 11.64 19.03 8.59
C ILE A 341 11.42 17.57 8.98
N ASN A 342 10.26 17.26 9.52
CA ASN A 342 9.89 15.92 9.96
C ASN A 342 8.81 15.35 9.03
N HIS A 343 8.83 14.05 8.76
CA HIS A 343 7.64 13.32 8.28
C HIS A 343 6.96 13.94 7.05
N SER A 344 7.73 14.49 6.12
CA SER A 344 7.23 15.35 5.04
C SER A 344 7.61 14.82 3.65
N ILE A 345 6.84 15.23 2.63
CA ILE A 345 7.03 14.83 1.23
C ILE A 345 7.48 16.07 0.43
N PHE A 346 8.52 15.92 -0.38
CA PHE A 346 8.99 16.89 -1.37
C PHE A 346 9.04 16.18 -2.72
N GLU A 347 8.04 16.42 -3.56
CA GLU A 347 7.80 15.68 -4.81
C GLU A 347 7.77 16.64 -6.01
N GLY A 348 8.60 16.42 -7.02
CA GLY A 348 8.55 17.17 -8.28
C GLY A 348 8.80 18.68 -8.17
N ASN A 349 9.47 19.17 -7.12
CA ASN A 349 9.77 20.60 -6.98
C ASN A 349 10.99 20.98 -7.83
N ILE A 350 10.94 22.16 -8.47
CA ILE A 350 11.87 22.54 -9.54
C ILE A 350 12.48 23.92 -9.28
N ALA A 351 13.81 23.99 -9.23
CA ALA A 351 14.60 25.22 -9.27
C ALA A 351 15.26 25.34 -10.66
N GLN A 352 14.53 25.91 -11.64
CA GLN A 352 14.99 26.02 -13.03
C GLN A 352 15.45 27.43 -13.45
N GLY A 353 15.06 28.48 -12.71
CA GLY A 353 15.38 29.86 -13.10
C GLY A 353 14.65 30.32 -14.37
N ASP A 354 15.02 31.50 -14.88
CA ASP A 354 14.51 32.00 -16.17
C ASP A 354 15.59 31.93 -17.26
N PRO A 355 15.35 31.27 -18.42
CA PRO A 355 16.32 31.12 -19.51
C PRO A 355 16.92 32.41 -20.09
N THR A 356 16.31 33.57 -19.84
CA THR A 356 16.83 34.89 -20.25
C THR A 356 17.74 35.54 -19.21
N SER A 357 17.88 34.95 -18.01
CA SER A 357 18.78 35.45 -16.97
C SER A 357 20.23 35.02 -17.26
N PRO A 358 21.23 35.90 -17.05
CA PRO A 358 22.65 35.53 -17.14
C PRO A 358 23.10 34.47 -16.11
N THR A 359 22.20 34.04 -15.21
CA THR A 359 22.48 33.08 -14.14
C THR A 359 21.52 31.89 -14.12
N PHE A 360 20.75 31.69 -15.19
CA PHE A 360 19.88 30.53 -15.39
C PHE A 360 20.58 29.20 -15.07
N ALA A 361 21.85 29.09 -15.46
CA ALA A 361 22.70 27.93 -15.24
C ALA A 361 23.25 27.80 -13.80
N ALA A 362 22.71 28.53 -12.83
CA ALA A 362 23.13 28.56 -11.42
C ALA A 362 21.90 28.69 -10.49
N ASP A 363 20.86 27.91 -10.78
CA ASP A 363 19.65 27.79 -9.99
C ASP A 363 19.64 26.45 -9.24
N ASP A 364 19.75 26.55 -7.91
CA ASP A 364 20.09 25.44 -7.01
C ASP A 364 18.92 25.01 -6.11
N GLY A 365 18.95 23.76 -5.65
CA GLY A 365 18.10 23.28 -4.56
C GLY A 365 16.66 23.00 -4.99
N GLY A 366 16.42 22.00 -5.84
CA GLY A 366 15.12 21.80 -6.50
C GLY A 366 13.92 21.79 -5.54
N ALA A 367 14.06 21.18 -4.36
CA ALA A 367 13.16 21.41 -3.23
C ALA A 367 13.64 22.56 -2.31
N LEU A 368 14.88 22.51 -1.81
CA LEU A 368 15.35 23.34 -0.70
C LEU A 368 16.72 24.00 -0.99
N TYR A 369 16.78 25.34 -0.92
CA TYR A 369 18.05 26.09 -0.84
C TYR A 369 18.19 26.73 0.54
N VAL A 370 19.31 26.46 1.23
CA VAL A 370 19.65 27.09 2.52
C VAL A 370 21.09 27.61 2.52
N ARG A 371 21.23 28.91 2.77
CA ARG A 371 22.51 29.60 2.93
C ARG A 371 22.79 29.96 4.38
N VAL A 372 24.06 29.95 4.77
CA VAL A 372 24.57 30.50 6.04
C VAL A 372 25.79 31.39 5.74
N TYR A 373 25.58 32.69 5.49
CA TYR A 373 26.66 33.67 5.38
C TYR A 373 26.93 34.36 6.73
N ASN A 374 28.17 34.24 7.25
CA ASN A 374 28.65 34.98 8.44
C ASN A 374 27.90 34.78 9.79
N GLY A 375 27.08 33.74 9.95
CA GLY A 375 26.47 33.39 11.25
C GLY A 375 26.32 31.88 11.44
N ASP A 376 25.50 31.46 12.40
CA ASP A 376 25.40 30.04 12.79
C ASP A 376 23.97 29.54 12.51
N GLY A 377 23.84 28.46 11.74
CA GLY A 377 22.56 27.90 11.31
C GLY A 377 22.52 26.37 11.40
N LYS A 378 21.35 25.80 11.71
CA LYS A 378 21.15 24.35 11.83
C LYS A 378 19.95 23.87 11.01
N VAL A 379 20.09 22.75 10.31
CA VAL A 379 18.97 22.09 9.62
C VAL A 379 18.86 20.63 10.09
N ASN A 380 17.67 20.22 10.49
CA ASN A 380 17.35 18.85 10.88
C ASN A 380 16.29 18.32 9.93
N ILE A 381 16.49 17.12 9.39
CA ILE A 381 15.53 16.42 8.55
C ILE A 381 15.38 15.00 9.09
N ASP A 382 14.15 14.56 9.36
CA ASP A 382 13.85 13.19 9.79
C ASP A 382 12.60 12.66 9.08
N GLY A 383 12.55 11.35 8.83
CA GLY A 383 11.33 10.68 8.35
C GLY A 383 10.78 11.16 7.00
N SER A 384 11.56 11.88 6.18
CA SER A 384 11.05 12.67 5.04
C SER A 384 11.54 12.16 3.68
N SER A 385 10.73 12.35 2.63
CA SER A 385 11.00 11.82 1.29
C SER A 385 11.13 12.92 0.24
N PHE A 386 12.19 12.86 -0.55
CA PHE A 386 12.52 13.75 -1.66
C PHE A 386 12.52 12.94 -2.96
N ILE A 387 11.53 13.17 -3.80
CA ILE A 387 11.16 12.34 -4.96
C ILE A 387 11.17 13.21 -6.21
N GLY A 388 12.05 12.93 -7.17
CA GLY A 388 12.01 13.57 -8.50
C GLY A 388 12.13 15.10 -8.49
N ASN A 389 12.83 15.70 -7.52
CA ASN A 389 13.07 17.15 -7.50
C ASN A 389 14.24 17.52 -8.42
N GLU A 390 14.18 18.69 -9.04
CA GLU A 390 15.09 19.09 -10.11
C GLU A 390 15.73 20.46 -9.86
N ALA A 391 17.06 20.54 -9.96
CA ALA A 391 17.84 21.77 -9.93
C ALA A 391 18.60 21.98 -11.25
N ASN A 392 18.60 23.21 -11.75
CA ASN A 392 19.28 23.55 -13.00
C ASN A 392 20.81 23.48 -12.88
N ASP A 393 21.35 23.66 -11.69
CA ASP A 393 22.77 23.52 -11.39
C ASP A 393 23.03 22.48 -10.29
N ASP A 394 23.13 22.92 -9.02
CA ASP A 394 23.53 22.06 -7.91
C ASP A 394 22.35 21.72 -6.95
N GLY A 395 22.39 20.51 -6.36
CA GLY A 395 21.47 20.09 -5.29
C GLY A 395 20.05 19.79 -5.76
N GLY A 396 19.85 18.69 -6.50
CA GLY A 396 18.56 18.39 -7.16
C GLY A 396 17.38 18.32 -6.21
N ALA A 397 17.55 17.77 -5.01
CA ALA A 397 16.62 18.02 -3.90
C ALA A 397 17.05 19.22 -3.05
N ILE A 398 18.31 19.28 -2.60
CA ILE A 398 18.74 20.23 -1.57
C ILE A 398 20.11 20.84 -1.89
N LEU A 399 20.27 22.16 -1.76
CA LEU A 399 21.58 22.80 -1.62
C LEU A 399 21.76 23.44 -0.24
N PHE A 400 22.92 23.17 0.35
CA PHE A 400 23.43 23.74 1.59
C PHE A 400 24.70 24.57 1.36
N GLU A 401 24.61 25.90 1.48
CA GLU A 401 25.76 26.82 1.36
C GLU A 401 26.24 27.32 2.73
N ALA A 402 27.51 27.10 3.09
CA ALA A 402 28.14 27.69 4.29
C ALA A 402 29.29 28.62 3.88
N SER A 403 29.15 29.94 4.03
CA SER A 403 30.07 30.90 3.42
C SER A 403 30.52 32.07 4.32
N GLY A 404 31.68 32.65 3.98
CA GLY A 404 32.31 33.72 4.75
C GLY A 404 32.87 33.20 6.08
N ASN A 405 32.23 33.58 7.19
CA ASN A 405 32.46 33.05 8.55
C ASN A 405 31.33 32.07 8.99
N GLY A 406 30.43 31.67 8.08
CA GLY A 406 29.21 30.96 8.39
C GLY A 406 29.43 29.51 8.87
N LYS A 407 28.69 29.10 9.90
CA LYS A 407 28.73 27.74 10.46
C LYS A 407 27.39 27.04 10.23
N LEU A 408 27.36 26.11 9.29
CA LEU A 408 26.24 25.19 9.10
C LEU A 408 26.47 23.90 9.88
N ALA A 409 25.42 23.39 10.51
CA ALA A 409 25.33 22.00 10.95
C ALA A 409 24.05 21.35 10.41
N THR A 410 24.17 20.16 9.81
CA THR A 410 23.00 19.39 9.35
C THR A 410 22.91 18.03 10.03
N SER A 411 21.68 17.55 10.20
CA SER A 411 21.37 16.19 10.66
C SER A 411 20.22 15.67 9.82
N ILE A 412 20.48 14.64 9.01
CA ILE A 412 19.48 13.96 8.17
C ILE A 412 19.40 12.50 8.64
N THR A 413 18.21 12.04 9.00
CA THR A 413 17.94 10.67 9.45
C THR A 413 16.68 10.12 8.82
N ASN A 414 16.55 8.79 8.72
CA ASN A 414 15.32 8.11 8.31
C ASN A 414 14.65 8.70 7.05
N SER A 415 15.44 9.11 6.05
CA SER A 415 14.94 9.90 4.92
C SER A 415 15.26 9.24 3.58
N THR A 416 14.35 9.39 2.61
CA THR A 416 14.47 8.82 1.26
C THR A 416 14.75 9.92 0.24
N PHE A 417 15.71 9.70 -0.64
CA PHE A 417 16.06 10.57 -1.77
C PHE A 417 16.07 9.71 -3.04
N ILE A 418 15.04 9.82 -3.87
CA ILE A 418 14.90 9.06 -5.11
C ILE A 418 14.79 9.96 -6.34
N ASP A 419 15.55 9.64 -7.39
CA ASP A 419 15.51 10.26 -8.73
C ASP A 419 15.57 11.79 -8.77
N ASN A 420 16.23 12.41 -7.78
CA ASN A 420 16.45 13.85 -7.79
C ASN A 420 17.61 14.18 -8.75
N VAL A 421 17.49 15.28 -9.50
CA VAL A 421 18.37 15.63 -10.62
C VAL A 421 19.01 17.01 -10.42
N ALA A 422 20.33 17.07 -10.48
CA ALA A 422 21.12 18.31 -10.51
C ALA A 422 21.88 18.38 -11.83
N HIS A 423 21.49 19.27 -12.76
CA HIS A 423 22.07 19.24 -14.12
C HIS A 423 23.50 19.80 -14.23
N GLY A 424 23.99 20.55 -13.22
CA GLY A 424 25.38 21.05 -13.17
C GLY A 424 25.77 22.05 -14.27
N LYS A 425 24.81 22.87 -14.73
CA LYS A 425 24.95 23.75 -15.90
C LYS A 425 25.95 24.91 -15.71
N SER A 426 26.41 25.25 -14.50
CA SER A 426 27.41 26.30 -14.28
C SER A 426 28.84 25.87 -14.62
N GLY A 427 29.07 24.57 -14.85
CA GLY A 427 30.39 23.99 -15.02
C GLY A 427 31.05 23.59 -13.69
N GLY A 428 30.33 23.63 -12.57
CA GLY A 428 30.67 22.87 -11.37
C GLY A 428 30.68 21.37 -11.67
N ASN A 429 31.67 20.62 -11.16
CA ASN A 429 31.83 19.19 -11.43
C ASN A 429 31.39 18.29 -10.24
N ARG A 430 30.58 18.83 -9.33
CA ARG A 430 30.25 18.23 -8.03
C ARG A 430 28.80 18.45 -7.61
N SER A 431 27.87 18.37 -8.55
CA SER A 431 26.57 19.05 -8.39
C SER A 431 25.62 18.44 -7.37
N GLY A 432 25.74 17.17 -7.00
CA GLY A 432 24.94 16.60 -5.90
C GLY A 432 23.49 16.38 -6.28
N GLY A 433 23.20 15.32 -7.02
CA GLY A 433 21.86 15.06 -7.57
C GLY A 433 20.75 15.00 -6.51
N ALA A 434 21.02 14.48 -5.32
CA ALA A 434 20.14 14.69 -4.16
C ALA A 434 20.55 15.93 -3.37
N ILE A 435 21.78 15.97 -2.85
CA ILE A 435 22.22 17.01 -1.89
C ILE A 435 23.57 17.60 -2.28
N GLN A 436 23.64 18.91 -2.48
CA GLN A 436 24.89 19.66 -2.54
C GLN A 436 25.25 20.24 -1.16
N TYR A 437 26.52 20.09 -0.75
CA TYR A 437 27.12 20.87 0.32
C TYR A 437 28.26 21.74 -0.24
N PHE A 438 28.06 23.05 -0.28
CA PHE A 438 29.08 24.02 -0.68
C PHE A 438 29.71 24.71 0.54
N ARG A 439 31.05 24.72 0.62
CA ARG A 439 31.81 25.45 1.64
C ARG A 439 32.63 26.61 1.06
N GLY A 440 32.20 27.84 1.35
CA GLY A 440 32.82 29.07 0.88
C GLY A 440 33.71 29.77 1.91
N GLY A 441 34.92 30.17 1.52
CA GLY A 441 35.77 31.07 2.31
C GLY A 441 36.47 30.46 3.54
N LEU A 442 37.58 31.09 3.96
CA LEU A 442 38.57 30.51 4.88
C LEU A 442 38.11 30.28 6.34
N LYS A 443 36.93 30.75 6.74
CA LYS A 443 36.45 30.73 8.14
C LYS A 443 35.09 30.06 8.33
N SER A 444 34.41 29.67 7.26
CA SER A 444 33.16 28.92 7.35
C SER A 444 33.40 27.50 7.88
N THR A 445 32.35 26.83 8.35
CA THR A 445 32.35 25.39 8.66
C THR A 445 31.04 24.76 8.24
N SER A 446 31.08 23.55 7.71
CA SER A 446 29.90 22.71 7.45
C SER A 446 30.18 21.35 8.06
N ASN A 447 29.36 20.97 9.05
CA ASN A 447 29.47 19.72 9.81
C ASN A 447 28.13 18.97 9.70
N ASN A 448 28.13 17.90 8.91
CA ASN A 448 26.91 17.28 8.38
C ASN A 448 26.85 15.83 8.86
N ILE A 449 25.68 15.38 9.29
CA ILE A 449 25.43 14.00 9.70
C ILE A 449 24.27 13.48 8.84
N ILE A 450 24.49 12.35 8.17
CA ILE A 450 23.46 11.64 7.41
C ILE A 450 23.49 10.19 7.89
N LYS A 451 22.39 9.70 8.47
CA LYS A 451 22.27 8.29 8.85
C LYS A 451 20.96 7.70 8.35
N THR A 452 20.87 6.37 8.36
CA THR A 452 19.61 5.64 8.15
C THR A 452 18.79 6.22 7.00
N SER A 453 19.44 6.56 5.89
CA SER A 453 18.83 7.26 4.76
C SER A 453 19.19 6.57 3.45
N THR A 454 18.26 6.64 2.50
CA THR A 454 18.25 5.86 1.27
C THR A 454 18.37 6.80 0.06
N PHE A 455 19.42 6.64 -0.75
CA PHE A 455 19.73 7.50 -1.90
C PHE A 455 19.76 6.66 -3.18
N ILE A 456 18.66 6.68 -3.94
CA ILE A 456 18.46 5.82 -5.10
C ILE A 456 18.28 6.63 -6.38
N GLY A 457 18.91 6.24 -7.50
CA GLY A 457 18.63 6.80 -8.83
C GLY A 457 19.09 8.24 -9.07
N ASN A 458 19.47 9.00 -8.05
CA ASN A 458 19.74 10.44 -8.12
C ASN A 458 20.89 10.78 -9.08
N GLN A 459 20.78 11.89 -9.80
CA GLN A 459 21.61 12.19 -10.97
C GLN A 459 22.34 13.54 -10.85
N SER A 460 23.65 13.54 -11.10
CA SER A 460 24.48 14.75 -11.23
C SER A 460 25.02 14.87 -12.66
N GLY A 461 24.57 15.89 -13.37
CA GLY A 461 24.82 16.11 -14.80
C GLY A 461 23.71 15.61 -15.71
N ASP A 462 23.90 15.87 -17.00
CA ASP A 462 22.97 15.62 -18.10
C ASP A 462 23.74 15.51 -19.44
N GLY A 463 23.01 15.41 -20.56
CA GLY A 463 23.57 15.40 -21.91
C GLY A 463 24.25 16.71 -22.37
N LEU A 464 24.28 17.75 -21.53
CA LEU A 464 24.95 19.03 -21.76
C LEU A 464 26.20 19.20 -20.88
N SER A 465 26.53 18.21 -20.04
CA SER A 465 27.66 18.24 -19.13
C SER A 465 29.00 18.31 -19.88
N SER A 466 29.80 19.33 -19.52
CA SER A 466 31.11 19.63 -20.13
C SER A 466 32.29 19.38 -19.18
N VAL A 467 32.02 18.76 -18.03
CA VAL A 467 32.99 18.35 -17.00
C VAL A 467 32.56 17.02 -16.40
N ASN A 468 33.52 16.18 -16.00
CA ASN A 468 33.19 14.90 -15.35
C ASN A 468 32.55 15.14 -13.96
N GLN A 469 31.25 14.84 -13.87
CA GLN A 469 30.45 15.05 -12.67
C GLN A 469 30.74 14.04 -11.57
N GLN A 470 30.47 14.45 -10.33
CA GLN A 470 30.81 13.72 -9.12
C GLN A 470 29.73 13.96 -8.05
N GLY A 471 29.28 12.90 -7.39
CA GLY A 471 28.22 12.99 -6.39
C GLY A 471 26.83 12.95 -7.01
N GLY A 472 26.46 11.84 -7.65
CA GLY A 472 25.08 11.61 -8.12
C GLY A 472 24.06 11.68 -6.98
N ALA A 473 24.42 11.22 -5.78
CA ALA A 473 23.66 11.52 -4.57
C ALA A 473 24.15 12.79 -3.85
N ILE A 474 25.42 12.85 -3.44
CA ILE A 474 25.94 13.87 -2.51
C ILE A 474 27.16 14.61 -3.10
N GLY A 475 26.95 15.89 -3.41
CA GLY A 475 28.00 16.85 -3.74
C GLY A 475 28.72 17.37 -2.50
N LEU A 476 30.04 17.51 -2.58
CA LEU A 476 30.90 18.13 -1.56
C LEU A 476 31.85 19.14 -2.23
N SER A 477 31.35 20.34 -2.48
CA SER A 477 32.06 21.42 -3.18
C SER A 477 32.65 22.48 -2.23
N GLN A 478 33.67 23.22 -2.68
CA GLN A 478 34.42 24.14 -1.83
C GLN A 478 35.19 25.21 -2.62
N THR A 479 35.29 26.42 -2.06
CA THR A 479 36.29 27.43 -2.47
C THR A 479 37.37 27.66 -1.41
N SER A 480 37.23 27.05 -0.23
CA SER A 480 38.24 27.03 0.84
C SER A 480 39.19 25.83 0.75
N PHE A 481 40.35 25.91 1.40
CA PHE A 481 41.32 24.80 1.51
C PHE A 481 40.75 23.54 2.20
N LEU A 482 39.73 23.71 3.06
CA LEU A 482 38.98 22.63 3.68
C LEU A 482 37.57 22.59 3.09
N GLY A 483 37.06 21.40 2.78
CA GLY A 483 35.69 21.19 2.28
C GLY A 483 34.65 20.98 3.39
N PRO A 484 33.40 20.65 3.05
CA PRO A 484 32.39 20.19 4.01
C PRO A 484 32.87 18.93 4.75
N SER A 485 32.40 18.72 5.99
CA SER A 485 32.67 17.51 6.77
C SER A 485 31.37 16.73 6.96
N THR A 486 31.22 15.64 6.22
CA THR A 486 30.01 14.79 6.26
C THR A 486 30.32 13.44 6.92
N THR A 487 29.44 12.98 7.80
CA THR A 487 29.46 11.65 8.40
C THR A 487 28.30 10.81 7.89
N LEU A 488 28.59 9.56 7.52
CA LEU A 488 27.65 8.55 7.03
C LEU A 488 27.63 7.36 8.00
N ASP A 489 26.45 6.84 8.31
CA ASP A 489 26.21 5.67 9.17
C ASP A 489 24.91 4.96 8.72
N ALA A 490 24.93 3.65 8.44
CA ALA A 490 23.73 2.87 8.06
C ALA A 490 22.93 3.42 6.86
N ASN A 491 23.59 3.99 5.85
CA ASN A 491 22.92 4.51 4.65
C ASN A 491 22.94 3.50 3.50
N ILE A 492 21.94 3.56 2.62
CA ILE A 492 21.91 2.86 1.33
C ILE A 492 22.13 3.87 0.22
N PHE A 493 22.98 3.51 -0.73
CA PHE A 493 23.13 4.18 -2.01
C PHE A 493 23.06 3.15 -3.15
N ALA A 494 22.27 3.45 -4.18
CA ALA A 494 22.12 2.59 -5.37
C ALA A 494 21.69 3.39 -6.60
N GLY A 495 22.00 2.92 -7.81
CA GLY A 495 21.52 3.48 -9.08
C GLY A 495 21.85 4.96 -9.31
N ASN A 496 22.68 5.59 -8.48
CA ASN A 496 22.98 7.02 -8.57
C ASN A 496 23.86 7.29 -9.81
N ARG A 497 23.58 8.36 -10.54
CA ARG A 497 24.11 8.62 -11.89
C ARG A 497 25.03 9.85 -11.91
N VAL A 498 26.10 9.78 -12.70
CA VAL A 498 26.97 10.95 -13.00
C VAL A 498 27.35 10.96 -14.47
N TYR A 499 27.42 12.14 -15.08
CA TYR A 499 27.77 12.32 -16.48
C TYR A 499 29.27 12.66 -16.68
N ASP A 500 29.81 12.31 -17.85
CA ASP A 500 31.20 12.62 -18.25
C ASP A 500 31.33 14.03 -18.88
N GLU A 501 32.56 14.41 -19.20
CA GLU A 501 32.87 15.69 -19.88
C GLU A 501 32.35 15.83 -21.33
N ASN A 502 31.66 14.80 -21.83
CA ASN A 502 31.11 14.72 -23.19
C ASN A 502 29.57 14.52 -23.20
N GLY A 503 28.91 14.60 -22.03
CA GLY A 503 27.45 14.40 -21.90
C GLY A 503 26.98 12.93 -21.93
N ASN A 504 27.87 11.95 -21.68
CA ASN A 504 27.51 10.53 -21.57
C ASN A 504 27.39 10.09 -20.11
N LEU A 505 26.55 9.08 -19.85
CA LEU A 505 26.45 8.46 -18.53
C LEU A 505 27.76 7.71 -18.18
N ASN A 506 28.42 8.11 -17.09
CA ASN A 506 29.73 7.59 -16.70
C ASN A 506 29.61 6.43 -15.71
N GLU A 507 29.26 5.25 -16.22
CA GLU A 507 29.11 4.03 -15.41
C GLU A 507 30.38 3.64 -14.63
N SER A 508 31.55 4.00 -15.15
CA SER A 508 32.85 3.71 -14.53
C SER A 508 33.20 4.60 -13.33
N SER A 509 32.38 5.63 -13.05
CA SER A 509 32.69 6.64 -12.06
C SER A 509 32.51 6.14 -10.63
N LYS A 510 33.60 6.17 -9.86
CA LYS A 510 33.59 5.85 -8.43
C LYS A 510 32.87 6.88 -7.56
N TYR A 511 32.50 8.02 -8.16
CA TYR A 511 31.82 9.12 -7.51
C TYR A 511 30.31 9.13 -7.80
N LYS A 512 29.72 8.00 -8.26
CA LYS A 512 28.26 7.87 -8.44
C LYS A 512 27.47 8.28 -7.18
N ASP A 513 27.96 7.98 -5.99
CA ASP A 513 27.33 8.45 -4.75
C ASP A 513 27.84 9.81 -4.28
N ILE A 514 29.11 9.90 -3.90
CA ILE A 514 29.65 11.02 -3.12
C ILE A 514 30.89 11.63 -3.78
N SER A 515 30.89 12.95 -3.97
CA SER A 515 31.87 13.64 -4.82
C SER A 515 33.30 13.71 -4.27
N ASN A 516 33.54 13.13 -3.09
CA ASN A 516 34.85 13.09 -2.44
C ASN A 516 35.02 11.77 -1.67
N SER A 517 34.88 10.64 -2.37
CA SER A 517 35.18 9.32 -1.83
C SER A 517 36.67 9.16 -1.54
N THR A 518 37.12 9.55 -0.35
CA THR A 518 38.23 8.80 0.24
C THR A 518 37.71 7.38 0.48
N THR A 519 38.45 6.36 0.06
CA THR A 519 38.07 4.92 0.17
C THR A 519 38.18 4.41 1.62
N VAL A 520 37.82 5.26 2.57
CA VAL A 520 38.09 5.17 4.01
C VAL A 520 36.80 5.30 4.81
N ASP A 521 35.76 5.95 4.27
CA ASP A 521 34.39 5.99 4.81
C ASP A 521 33.44 5.04 4.07
N LEU A 522 33.56 4.88 2.73
CA LEU A 522 32.86 3.81 2.01
C LEU A 522 33.32 2.44 2.55
N GLY A 523 32.38 1.53 2.80
CA GLY A 523 32.66 0.24 3.44
C GLY A 523 33.04 0.33 4.93
N LYS A 524 32.91 1.50 5.58
CA LYS A 524 32.99 1.63 7.05
C LYS A 524 31.72 2.25 7.59
N ARG A 525 31.42 1.94 8.87
CA ARG A 525 30.13 2.28 9.49
C ARG A 525 28.93 1.75 8.68
N ASN A 526 29.14 0.65 7.98
CA ASN A 526 28.18 -0.07 7.14
C ASN A 526 27.33 0.90 6.29
N VAL A 527 27.96 1.42 5.24
CA VAL A 527 27.29 2.18 4.17
C VAL A 527 27.31 1.28 2.95
N ILE A 528 26.11 0.96 2.44
CA ILE A 528 25.93 0.14 1.25
C ILE A 528 26.06 1.06 0.03
N ASN A 529 26.93 0.69 -0.89
CA ASN A 529 27.08 1.26 -2.24
C ASN A 529 27.11 0.06 -3.19
N LEU A 530 26.27 0.10 -4.22
CA LEU A 530 25.99 -1.09 -5.05
C LEU A 530 26.71 -1.11 -6.40
N GLU A 531 27.33 0.01 -6.80
CA GLU A 531 28.02 0.14 -8.08
C GLU A 531 29.56 0.11 -7.97
N ASN A 532 30.12 0.26 -6.77
CA ASN A 532 31.56 0.12 -6.49
C ASN A 532 31.94 -1.22 -5.86
N ASP A 533 30.99 -2.04 -5.41
CA ASP A 533 31.27 -3.39 -4.92
C ASP A 533 31.14 -4.43 -6.05
N SER A 534 32.29 -4.88 -6.57
CA SER A 534 32.36 -5.86 -7.65
C SER A 534 32.10 -7.30 -7.19
N THR A 535 31.44 -7.51 -6.05
CA THR A 535 31.01 -8.83 -5.55
C THR A 535 29.50 -9.01 -5.50
N ILE A 536 28.73 -7.99 -5.88
CA ILE A 536 27.27 -8.00 -5.94
C ILE A 536 26.85 -7.90 -7.41
N ASP A 537 26.19 -8.93 -7.92
CA ASP A 537 25.56 -8.93 -9.25
C ASP A 537 24.09 -8.47 -9.15
N ASP A 538 23.51 -7.96 -10.24
CA ASP A 538 22.22 -7.23 -10.31
C ASP A 538 21.90 -6.44 -9.03
N SER A 539 22.84 -5.58 -8.64
CA SER A 539 23.02 -5.19 -7.24
C SER A 539 21.88 -4.39 -6.64
N LEU A 540 21.07 -3.72 -7.47
CA LEU A 540 19.83 -3.07 -7.05
C LEU A 540 18.77 -4.09 -6.58
N PHE A 541 18.61 -5.19 -7.33
CA PHE A 541 17.66 -6.25 -7.03
C PHE A 541 18.04 -7.04 -5.78
N GLU A 542 19.35 -7.26 -5.56
CA GLU A 542 19.85 -7.92 -4.33
C GLU A 542 19.58 -7.13 -3.04
N VAL A 543 19.38 -5.81 -3.10
CA VAL A 543 19.08 -4.98 -1.92
C VAL A 543 17.63 -4.52 -1.83
N LEU A 544 17.01 -4.19 -2.97
CA LEU A 544 15.66 -3.64 -3.00
C LEU A 544 14.59 -4.66 -3.38
N GLY A 545 14.95 -5.78 -4.02
CA GLY A 545 13.99 -6.74 -4.57
C GLY A 545 13.35 -6.28 -5.89
N VAL A 546 13.84 -5.17 -6.47
CA VAL A 546 13.35 -4.59 -7.73
C VAL A 546 14.51 -4.15 -8.63
N THR A 547 14.35 -4.33 -9.94
CA THR A 547 15.30 -3.87 -10.97
C THR A 547 15.04 -2.45 -11.44
N THR A 548 13.82 -1.93 -11.23
CA THR A 548 13.48 -0.50 -11.33
C THR A 548 13.12 -0.01 -9.94
N PRO A 549 13.81 0.99 -9.37
CA PRO A 549 13.53 1.43 -8.01
C PRO A 549 12.31 2.35 -7.97
N HIS A 550 11.41 2.12 -7.03
CA HIS A 550 10.24 2.96 -6.78
C HIS A 550 10.06 3.22 -5.27
N VAL A 551 9.10 4.08 -4.91
CA VAL A 551 8.70 4.31 -3.51
C VAL A 551 7.34 3.69 -3.21
N ALA A 552 7.32 2.79 -2.22
CA ALA A 552 6.10 2.12 -1.78
C ALA A 552 5.51 2.78 -0.53
N LYS A 553 4.29 2.36 -0.19
CA LYS A 553 3.49 2.89 0.93
C LYS A 553 3.31 1.89 2.08
N ASN A 554 3.96 0.72 2.00
CA ASN A 554 3.71 -0.44 2.86
C ASN A 554 3.76 -0.13 4.38
N GLU A 555 2.67 -0.44 5.08
CA GLU A 555 2.46 -0.40 6.55
C GLU A 555 2.99 0.82 7.32
N SER A 556 3.29 1.93 6.64
CA SER A 556 3.72 3.16 7.29
C SER A 556 2.60 3.72 8.18
N ASN A 557 2.95 4.26 9.35
CA ASN A 557 2.09 5.06 10.22
C ASN A 557 2.19 6.57 9.92
N VAL A 558 3.24 7.00 9.21
CA VAL A 558 3.54 8.42 8.98
C VAL A 558 2.70 8.99 7.83
N ARG A 559 2.09 10.15 8.06
CA ARG A 559 1.17 10.81 7.12
C ARG A 559 1.51 12.28 6.94
N ALA A 560 1.36 12.79 5.72
CA ALA A 560 1.63 14.19 5.38
C ALA A 560 0.47 14.82 4.57
N GLY A 561 0.36 16.15 4.63
CA GLY A 561 -0.59 16.91 3.83
C GLY A 561 -2.02 16.90 4.36
N VAL A 562 -2.85 17.78 3.80
CA VAL A 562 -4.28 17.90 4.19
C VAL A 562 -5.06 16.62 3.87
N ASN A 563 -4.65 15.91 2.83
CA ASN A 563 -5.21 14.61 2.42
C ASN A 563 -4.72 13.44 3.28
N ARG A 564 -3.79 13.67 4.23
CA ARG A 564 -3.11 12.64 5.04
C ARG A 564 -2.54 11.52 4.17
N GLU A 565 -1.76 11.89 3.17
CA GLU A 565 -1.04 10.99 2.28
C GLU A 565 -0.01 10.15 3.04
N VAL A 566 0.21 8.90 2.65
CA VAL A 566 1.33 8.10 3.19
C VAL A 566 2.63 8.72 2.74
N VAL A 567 3.55 9.04 3.66
CA VAL A 567 4.93 9.38 3.30
C VAL A 567 5.58 8.11 2.75
N PRO A 568 5.88 8.05 1.43
CA PRO A 568 6.30 6.82 0.79
C PRO A 568 7.83 6.69 0.90
N THR A 569 8.33 5.47 0.81
CA THR A 569 9.76 5.16 1.01
C THR A 569 10.17 4.04 0.07
N VAL A 570 11.45 4.01 -0.28
CA VAL A 570 12.04 2.83 -0.92
C VAL A 570 11.98 1.67 0.08
N MET A 571 11.59 0.49 -0.40
CA MET A 571 11.60 -0.75 0.36
C MET A 571 12.93 -1.47 0.17
N ILE A 572 13.37 -2.20 1.20
CA ILE A 572 14.48 -3.16 1.09
C ILE A 572 13.91 -4.58 1.03
N ARG A 573 14.61 -5.47 0.35
CA ARG A 573 14.29 -6.90 0.28
C ARG A 573 14.59 -7.56 1.64
N PRO A 574 13.68 -8.39 2.18
CA PRO A 574 13.96 -9.15 3.40
C PRO A 574 15.08 -10.16 3.15
N GLY A 575 15.94 -10.40 4.16
CA GLY A 575 17.12 -11.24 4.03
C GLY A 575 18.27 -10.68 3.16
N SER A 576 18.11 -9.47 2.59
CA SER A 576 19.16 -8.81 1.81
C SER A 576 20.34 -8.34 2.67
N ILE A 577 21.44 -7.91 2.04
CA ILE A 577 22.57 -7.29 2.76
C ILE A 577 22.21 -5.97 3.49
N ALA A 578 21.04 -5.39 3.22
CA ALA A 578 20.52 -4.23 3.98
C ALA A 578 19.76 -4.63 5.26
N ASP A 579 19.16 -5.82 5.29
CA ASP A 579 18.38 -6.36 6.41
C ASP A 579 19.29 -6.72 7.59
N ASN A 580 19.11 -6.00 8.70
CA ASN A 580 19.74 -6.15 10.01
C ASN A 580 21.28 -6.29 10.09
N THR A 581 22.03 -6.02 9.01
CA THR A 581 23.49 -6.28 8.98
C THR A 581 24.34 -5.25 9.72
N TYR A 582 23.81 -4.12 10.23
CA TYR A 582 24.65 -3.00 10.73
C TYR A 582 25.49 -3.37 11.97
N GLN A 583 26.82 -3.39 11.79
CA GLN A 583 27.81 -3.65 12.85
C GLN A 583 28.51 -2.38 13.39
N GLY A 584 27.97 -1.19 13.11
CA GLY A 584 28.59 0.06 13.52
C GLY A 584 28.42 0.38 15.02
N GLN A 585 28.78 1.62 15.40
CA GLN A 585 28.78 2.06 16.81
C GLN A 585 27.99 3.37 17.02
N ALA A 586 27.37 3.92 15.98
CA ALA A 586 26.46 5.05 16.13
C ALA A 586 25.08 4.54 16.57
N ASN A 587 24.39 5.29 17.44
CA ASN A 587 22.98 5.06 17.66
C ASN A 587 22.21 5.47 16.39
N LEU A 588 21.41 4.54 15.84
CA LEU A 588 20.55 4.72 14.67
C LEU A 588 19.21 5.39 15.02
N GLY A 589 18.78 5.33 16.30
CA GLY A 589 17.46 5.74 16.76
C GLY A 589 16.47 4.58 16.78
N ASP A 590 15.47 4.67 17.66
CA ASP A 590 14.57 3.56 17.97
C ASP A 590 13.42 3.39 16.95
N ILE A 591 13.31 4.31 15.98
CA ILE A 591 12.21 4.43 15.01
C ILE A 591 12.77 4.71 13.61
N GLY A 592 12.23 4.05 12.57
CA GLY A 592 12.51 4.29 11.15
C GLY A 592 11.45 5.16 10.45
N GLN A 593 11.66 5.50 9.16
CA GLN A 593 10.82 6.46 8.40
C GLN A 593 9.32 6.17 8.46
N ARG A 594 8.95 4.89 8.51
CA ARG A 594 7.57 4.42 8.58
C ARG A 594 6.85 4.73 9.90
N GLY A 595 7.51 5.30 10.90
CA GLY A 595 6.94 5.44 12.26
C GLY A 595 6.77 4.07 12.92
N LEU A 596 7.71 3.18 12.66
CA LEU A 596 7.79 1.80 13.13
C LEU A 596 9.15 1.57 13.81
N PRO A 597 9.29 0.60 14.74
CA PRO A 597 10.53 0.39 15.48
C PRO A 597 11.70 -0.03 14.58
N ARG A 598 12.93 0.31 14.96
CA ARG A 598 14.19 0.00 14.25
C ARG A 598 15.13 -0.88 15.10
N ASP A 599 15.91 -1.73 14.43
CA ASP A 599 17.08 -2.42 14.99
C ASP A 599 18.37 -2.07 14.19
N LYS A 600 18.74 -2.82 13.15
CA LYS A 600 20.05 -2.70 12.45
C LYS A 600 19.96 -2.59 10.93
N ASP A 601 18.79 -2.26 10.39
CA ASP A 601 18.62 -2.08 8.94
C ASP A 601 19.33 -0.84 8.41
N HIS A 602 19.66 -0.91 7.12
CA HIS A 602 20.22 0.19 6.36
C HIS A 602 19.13 1.02 5.72
N GLY A 603 19.41 2.32 5.54
CA GLY A 603 18.50 3.22 4.86
C GLY A 603 17.33 3.66 5.73
N SER A 604 16.36 4.28 5.06
CA SER A 604 15.20 4.97 5.63
C SER A 604 14.34 4.12 6.57
N ILE A 605 14.23 2.81 6.33
CA ILE A 605 13.29 1.93 7.03
C ILE A 605 13.96 0.90 7.93
N GLN A 606 13.09 0.20 8.67
CA GLN A 606 13.29 -1.16 9.15
C GLN A 606 12.22 -2.04 8.48
N VAL A 607 12.58 -3.26 8.08
CA VAL A 607 11.66 -4.37 7.80
C VAL A 607 11.72 -5.37 8.96
N ALA A 608 10.67 -6.17 9.09
CA ALA A 608 10.79 -7.49 9.69
C ALA A 608 10.07 -8.51 8.80
N SER A 609 10.33 -9.81 8.90
CA SER A 609 9.59 -10.81 8.12
C SER A 609 9.38 -12.15 8.84
N ILE A 610 8.33 -12.88 8.45
CA ILE A 610 8.30 -14.34 8.63
C ILE A 610 8.88 -14.96 7.36
N LEU A 611 9.94 -15.75 7.52
CA LEU A 611 10.52 -16.57 6.45
C LEU A 611 9.91 -17.98 6.52
N TYR A 612 8.98 -18.26 5.62
CA TYR A 612 8.42 -19.59 5.41
C TYR A 612 9.36 -20.40 4.52
N ASN A 613 10.08 -21.35 5.11
CA ASN A 613 10.96 -22.27 4.40
C ASN A 613 10.23 -23.61 4.18
N SER A 614 10.23 -24.08 2.94
CA SER A 614 9.46 -25.25 2.50
C SER A 614 9.91 -26.58 3.13
N ASN A 615 11.09 -26.62 3.76
CA ASN A 615 11.72 -27.80 4.37
C ASN A 615 11.66 -29.03 3.44
N HIS A 616 12.30 -28.92 2.28
CA HIS A 616 12.31 -29.91 1.18
C HIS A 616 10.96 -30.10 0.43
N GLY A 617 10.01 -29.17 0.58
CA GLY A 617 8.85 -29.03 -0.31
C GLY A 617 9.03 -27.92 -1.36
N ALA A 618 7.94 -27.55 -2.04
CA ALA A 618 7.91 -26.44 -2.98
C ALA A 618 6.63 -25.61 -2.84
N PHE A 619 6.73 -24.29 -3.02
CA PHE A 619 5.59 -23.37 -3.09
C PHE A 619 5.10 -23.24 -4.55
N ASP A 620 3.83 -23.55 -4.80
CA ASP A 620 3.21 -23.52 -6.13
C ASP A 620 2.69 -22.11 -6.49
N LEU A 621 3.61 -21.15 -6.56
CA LEU A 621 3.32 -19.73 -6.77
C LEU A 621 3.65 -19.28 -8.20
N ALA A 622 2.87 -18.33 -8.72
CA ALA A 622 3.23 -17.62 -9.94
C ALA A 622 4.50 -16.78 -9.73
N PRO A 623 5.29 -16.44 -10.76
CA PRO A 623 6.46 -15.58 -10.60
C PRO A 623 6.12 -14.24 -9.93
N LEU A 624 6.95 -13.82 -8.97
CA LEU A 624 6.77 -12.56 -8.25
C LEU A 624 6.70 -11.38 -9.25
N GLY A 625 5.77 -10.46 -9.01
CA GLY A 625 5.67 -9.21 -9.75
C GLY A 625 6.72 -8.18 -9.30
N GLU A 626 6.40 -6.89 -9.44
CA GLU A 626 7.22 -5.84 -8.84
C GLU A 626 7.02 -5.80 -7.32
N TYR A 627 8.09 -5.97 -6.55
CA TYR A 627 8.04 -6.03 -5.09
C TYR A 627 7.67 -4.67 -4.46
N ASP A 628 6.47 -4.59 -3.89
CA ASP A 628 5.91 -3.39 -3.24
C ASP A 628 6.27 -3.27 -1.74
N GLY A 629 7.00 -4.25 -1.21
CA GLY A 629 7.33 -4.33 0.21
C GLY A 629 6.47 -5.25 1.07
N THR A 630 5.48 -5.97 0.53
CA THR A 630 4.55 -6.82 1.32
C THR A 630 4.92 -8.30 1.37
N GLU A 631 5.22 -8.91 0.23
CA GLU A 631 5.67 -10.31 0.11
C GLU A 631 6.87 -10.42 -0.83
N PHE A 632 7.78 -11.37 -0.57
CA PHE A 632 8.94 -11.60 -1.43
C PHE A 632 9.28 -13.09 -1.51
N TYR A 633 9.46 -13.61 -2.71
CA TYR A 633 9.86 -14.99 -2.98
C TYR A 633 10.44 -15.08 -4.39
N LEU A 634 11.32 -16.06 -4.64
CA LEU A 634 11.91 -16.29 -5.96
C LEU A 634 12.12 -17.79 -6.20
N PRO A 635 12.09 -18.24 -7.47
CA PRO A 635 12.58 -19.57 -7.82
C PRO A 635 14.10 -19.64 -7.68
N ASN A 636 14.60 -20.82 -7.28
CA ASN A 636 16.01 -21.19 -7.33
C ASN A 636 16.46 -21.52 -8.79
N GLU A 637 17.71 -21.95 -8.97
CA GLU A 637 18.28 -22.26 -10.30
C GLU A 637 17.49 -23.33 -11.09
N ASP A 638 16.82 -24.25 -10.40
CA ASP A 638 15.97 -25.31 -11.00
C ASP A 638 14.51 -24.86 -11.24
N GLY A 639 14.17 -23.59 -10.93
CA GLY A 639 12.82 -23.04 -11.09
C GLY A 639 11.90 -23.25 -9.88
N VAL A 640 12.41 -23.75 -8.75
CA VAL A 640 11.61 -24.14 -7.57
C VAL A 640 11.63 -23.05 -6.51
N ILE A 641 10.46 -22.66 -6.00
CA ILE A 641 10.34 -21.70 -4.89
C ILE A 641 10.36 -22.49 -3.57
N GLU A 642 11.46 -22.39 -2.83
CA GLU A 642 11.66 -23.07 -1.53
C GLU A 642 11.53 -22.13 -0.32
N GLU A 643 11.54 -20.81 -0.55
CA GLU A 643 11.44 -19.78 0.49
C GLU A 643 10.44 -18.68 0.11
N TYR A 644 9.61 -18.30 1.07
CA TYR A 644 8.65 -17.21 0.95
C TYR A 644 8.76 -16.28 2.18
N TYR A 645 8.85 -14.98 1.96
CA TYR A 645 8.98 -13.95 3.00
C TYR A 645 7.70 -13.12 3.10
N GLN A 646 7.01 -13.18 4.24
CA GLN A 646 5.90 -12.28 4.57
C GLN A 646 6.46 -11.07 5.32
N VAL A 647 6.43 -9.89 4.72
CA VAL A 647 7.02 -8.67 5.30
C VAL A 647 6.05 -8.02 6.29
N GLY A 648 6.61 -7.52 7.39
CA GLY A 648 5.94 -6.79 8.45
C GLY A 648 6.93 -5.85 9.16
N TYR A 649 6.85 -5.81 10.49
CA TYR A 649 7.65 -4.92 11.33
C TYR A 649 7.87 -5.47 12.75
N LEU A 650 8.85 -4.89 13.45
CA LEU A 650 9.27 -5.33 14.79
C LEU A 650 8.18 -5.15 15.86
N ASN A 651 8.13 -6.10 16.79
CA ASN A 651 7.16 -6.22 17.90
C ASN A 651 5.70 -6.44 17.43
N LYS A 652 5.52 -7.02 16.23
CA LYS A 652 4.24 -7.48 15.69
C LYS A 652 4.08 -8.98 15.98
N VAL A 653 2.96 -9.38 16.57
CA VAL A 653 2.54 -10.80 16.57
C VAL A 653 1.72 -11.03 15.29
N VAL A 654 2.10 -12.03 14.51
CA VAL A 654 1.56 -12.33 13.19
C VAL A 654 1.17 -13.81 13.13
N PRO A 655 -0.09 -14.17 12.80
CA PRO A 655 -0.48 -15.55 12.57
C PRO A 655 0.31 -16.17 11.40
N VAL A 656 0.73 -17.43 11.51
CA VAL A 656 1.38 -18.11 10.38
C VAL A 656 0.36 -18.46 9.31
N MET A 657 0.72 -18.28 8.04
CA MET A 657 -0.18 -18.49 6.91
C MET A 657 -0.51 -19.97 6.66
N ASN A 658 -1.68 -20.18 6.08
CA ASN A 658 -2.17 -21.49 5.68
C ASN A 658 -1.35 -22.02 4.50
N HIS A 659 -1.02 -23.32 4.51
CA HIS A 659 -0.22 -23.93 3.45
C HIS A 659 -0.93 -23.93 2.09
N GLN A 660 -2.26 -23.87 2.07
CA GLN A 660 -3.07 -23.81 0.85
C GLN A 660 -2.94 -22.45 0.16
N ASP A 661 -2.94 -21.36 0.94
CA ASP A 661 -2.81 -19.99 0.44
C ASP A 661 -1.42 -19.75 -0.21
N LEU A 662 -0.41 -20.52 0.23
CA LEU A 662 0.96 -20.52 -0.28
C LEU A 662 1.23 -21.59 -1.35
N GLY A 663 0.24 -22.40 -1.73
CA GLY A 663 0.42 -23.50 -2.69
C GLY A 663 1.45 -24.56 -2.27
N LEU A 664 1.74 -24.71 -0.97
CA LEU A 664 2.84 -25.54 -0.48
C LEU A 664 2.55 -27.04 -0.62
N LYS A 665 3.42 -27.74 -1.36
CA LYS A 665 3.31 -29.17 -1.71
C LYS A 665 4.65 -29.92 -1.58
N ARG A 666 4.59 -31.23 -1.38
CA ARG A 666 5.74 -32.15 -1.42
C ARG A 666 5.25 -33.57 -1.75
N ASP A 667 5.79 -34.19 -2.79
CA ASP A 667 5.28 -35.46 -3.29
C ASP A 667 5.49 -36.61 -2.29
N GLY A 668 4.39 -37.29 -1.93
CA GLY A 668 4.38 -38.39 -0.96
C GLY A 668 4.38 -37.96 0.52
N TYR A 669 4.10 -36.69 0.81
CA TYR A 669 3.98 -36.17 2.18
C TYR A 669 2.76 -35.27 2.37
N THR A 670 2.01 -35.55 3.43
CA THR A 670 0.99 -34.66 3.99
C THR A 670 1.63 -33.56 4.86
N PHE A 671 1.18 -32.32 4.70
CA PHE A 671 1.63 -31.17 5.52
C PHE A 671 1.08 -31.25 6.95
N GLY A 672 1.98 -31.15 7.94
CA GLY A 672 1.69 -31.30 9.38
C GLY A 672 1.65 -30.00 10.18
N GLY A 673 1.97 -28.84 9.58
CA GLY A 673 2.05 -27.54 10.25
C GLY A 673 3.42 -26.86 10.13
N TRP A 674 3.60 -25.75 10.84
CA TRP A 674 4.84 -24.96 10.86
C TRP A 674 5.63 -25.15 12.16
N SER A 675 6.96 -25.20 12.08
CA SER A 675 7.89 -25.32 13.23
C SER A 675 8.87 -24.13 13.26
N LEU A 676 9.31 -23.67 14.44
CA LEU A 676 10.34 -22.61 14.54
C LEU A 676 11.77 -23.12 14.27
N GLU A 677 11.96 -24.44 14.31
CA GLU A 677 13.23 -25.14 14.05
C GLU A 677 13.02 -26.16 12.91
N PRO A 678 14.03 -26.45 12.07
CA PRO A 678 13.94 -27.49 11.04
C PRO A 678 13.59 -28.86 11.64
N THR A 679 12.71 -29.62 10.98
CA THR A 679 12.27 -30.95 11.42
C THR A 679 12.66 -32.03 10.42
N GLU A 680 13.26 -33.12 10.91
CA GLU A 680 13.45 -34.35 10.12
C GLU A 680 12.10 -34.96 9.72
N ASP A 681 12.03 -35.61 8.57
CA ASP A 681 10.81 -36.19 8.00
C ASP A 681 10.07 -37.14 8.97
N GLY A 682 8.75 -36.98 9.06
CA GLY A 682 7.91 -37.74 10.00
C GLY A 682 8.04 -37.32 11.47
N THR A 683 8.90 -36.35 11.82
CA THR A 683 9.05 -35.87 13.20
C THR A 683 7.86 -35.03 13.62
N ARG A 684 7.06 -35.54 14.55
CA ARG A 684 5.86 -34.88 15.05
C ARG A 684 6.18 -33.77 16.07
N SER A 685 6.63 -32.62 15.58
CA SER A 685 6.68 -31.37 16.35
C SER A 685 5.27 -30.86 16.69
N THR A 686 5.16 -29.94 17.65
CA THR A 686 3.92 -29.18 17.90
C THR A 686 3.90 -27.94 17.01
N PRO A 687 2.96 -27.78 16.07
CA PRO A 687 2.94 -26.63 15.18
C PRO A 687 2.78 -25.30 15.93
N VAL A 688 3.47 -24.26 15.46
CA VAL A 688 3.17 -22.87 15.84
C VAL A 688 2.00 -22.33 15.02
N THR A 689 1.22 -21.45 15.62
CA THR A 689 0.07 -20.78 14.99
C THR A 689 0.29 -19.28 14.79
N GLU A 690 1.27 -18.69 15.48
CA GLU A 690 1.64 -17.29 15.43
C GLU A 690 3.13 -17.11 15.75
N VAL A 691 3.70 -16.01 15.28
CA VAL A 691 5.11 -15.64 15.42
C VAL A 691 5.19 -14.18 15.91
N GLU A 692 6.04 -13.90 16.90
CA GLU A 692 6.37 -12.54 17.33
C GLU A 692 7.67 -12.07 16.65
N LEU A 693 7.57 -11.03 15.81
CA LEU A 693 8.70 -10.44 15.10
C LEU A 693 9.55 -9.57 16.04
N THR A 694 10.26 -10.19 17.00
CA THR A 694 11.17 -9.49 17.93
C THR A 694 12.51 -9.09 17.30
N SER A 695 12.82 -9.62 16.11
CA SER A 695 13.95 -9.28 15.24
C SER A 695 13.55 -9.27 13.77
N ALA A 696 14.41 -8.75 12.89
CA ALA A 696 14.08 -8.47 11.49
C ALA A 696 13.72 -9.69 10.61
N SER A 697 14.01 -10.92 11.04
CA SER A 697 13.36 -12.10 10.48
C SER A 697 13.19 -13.18 11.54
N GLN A 698 12.14 -13.97 11.41
CA GLN A 698 11.94 -15.24 12.13
C GLN A 698 11.52 -16.31 11.12
N SER A 699 12.32 -17.37 11.01
CA SER A 699 12.01 -18.49 10.12
C SER A 699 10.95 -19.41 10.72
N VAL A 700 10.16 -20.02 9.84
CA VAL A 700 9.31 -21.19 10.13
C VAL A 700 9.51 -22.24 9.04
N TYR A 701 9.53 -23.51 9.44
CA TYR A 701 9.84 -24.67 8.61
C TYR A 701 8.64 -25.59 8.50
N ALA A 702 8.35 -26.08 7.30
CA ALA A 702 7.23 -27.01 7.08
C ALA A 702 7.48 -28.38 7.73
N ILE A 703 6.46 -28.89 8.44
CA ILE A 703 6.47 -30.24 9.00
C ILE A 703 5.86 -31.20 7.97
N TRP A 704 6.59 -32.26 7.60
CA TRP A 704 6.15 -33.22 6.59
C TRP A 704 5.94 -34.62 7.18
N ILE A 705 4.78 -35.23 6.87
CA ILE A 705 4.36 -36.55 7.34
C ILE A 705 4.22 -37.47 6.12
N PRO A 706 4.98 -38.57 5.99
CA PRO A 706 4.88 -39.47 4.83
C PRO A 706 3.48 -40.05 4.64
N ASP A 707 3.05 -40.15 3.39
CA ASP A 707 1.79 -40.80 3.01
C ASP A 707 1.90 -42.34 3.10
N ALA A 708 0.78 -43.03 3.32
CA ALA A 708 0.77 -44.48 3.57
C ALA A 708 0.81 -45.31 2.28
N VAL A 709 1.61 -46.38 2.26
CA VAL A 709 1.69 -47.36 1.17
C VAL A 709 0.65 -48.45 1.35
N THR A 710 -0.09 -48.79 0.29
CA THR A 710 -1.12 -49.85 0.29
C THR A 710 -0.78 -51.04 -0.65
N TYR A 711 -1.43 -52.17 -0.39
CA TYR A 711 -1.27 -53.47 -1.07
C TYR A 711 -2.62 -54.11 -1.43
N THR A 712 -2.61 -55.03 -2.39
CA THR A 712 -3.82 -55.69 -2.94
C THR A 712 -3.69 -57.22 -3.11
N VAL A 713 -4.82 -57.91 -3.30
CA VAL A 713 -4.91 -59.37 -3.45
C VAL A 713 -5.73 -59.76 -4.68
N THR A 714 -5.18 -60.62 -5.56
CA THR A 714 -5.78 -61.00 -6.86
C THR A 714 -5.99 -62.50 -6.98
N TYR A 715 -7.11 -62.92 -7.59
CA TYR A 715 -7.53 -64.33 -7.71
C TYR A 715 -7.70 -64.78 -9.17
N HIS A 716 -7.21 -65.98 -9.51
CA HIS A 716 -7.09 -66.52 -10.87
C HIS A 716 -7.66 -67.95 -10.98
N GLY A 717 -8.53 -68.20 -11.97
CA GLY A 717 -9.33 -69.45 -12.01
C GLY A 717 -8.58 -70.74 -12.37
N ASN A 718 -7.34 -70.61 -12.85
CA ASN A 718 -6.37 -71.68 -13.06
C ASN A 718 -6.86 -72.88 -13.91
N GLY A 719 -7.31 -72.59 -15.11
CA GLY A 719 -7.78 -73.59 -16.07
C GLY A 719 -9.15 -74.14 -15.67
N GLU A 720 -9.97 -73.28 -15.10
CA GLU A 720 -11.43 -73.35 -15.10
C GLU A 720 -12.01 -73.62 -16.50
N THR A 721 -13.28 -74.01 -16.56
CA THR A 721 -14.04 -74.09 -17.82
C THR A 721 -15.32 -73.27 -17.78
N ALA A 722 -15.73 -72.76 -16.62
CA ALA A 722 -16.89 -71.89 -16.44
C ALA A 722 -16.78 -71.07 -15.13
N GLY A 723 -17.65 -70.06 -15.01
CA GLY A 723 -17.72 -69.18 -13.84
C GLY A 723 -16.71 -68.02 -13.86
N ALA A 724 -16.69 -67.27 -12.76
CA ALA A 724 -15.78 -66.15 -12.53
C ALA A 724 -15.09 -66.30 -11.17
N THR A 725 -13.89 -65.72 -11.05
CA THR A 725 -13.13 -65.61 -9.80
C THR A 725 -13.84 -64.66 -8.81
N PRO A 726 -13.50 -64.71 -7.50
CA PRO A 726 -13.84 -63.63 -6.58
C PRO A 726 -12.99 -62.38 -6.87
N THR A 727 -13.45 -61.23 -6.39
CA THR A 727 -12.70 -59.97 -6.41
C THR A 727 -12.58 -59.48 -4.98
N ASP A 728 -11.36 -59.14 -4.56
CA ASP A 728 -11.13 -58.34 -3.36
C ASP A 728 -11.06 -56.87 -3.78
N THR A 729 -11.70 -55.99 -3.01
CA THR A 729 -11.70 -54.54 -3.23
C THR A 729 -11.12 -53.79 -2.03
N THR A 730 -10.42 -54.50 -1.16
CA THR A 730 -9.77 -53.94 0.03
C THR A 730 -8.35 -53.52 -0.32
N GLU A 731 -8.02 -52.26 -0.05
CA GLU A 731 -6.62 -51.83 0.04
C GLU A 731 -6.13 -52.06 1.48
N TYR A 732 -4.95 -52.65 1.60
CA TYR A 732 -4.35 -53.06 2.88
C TYR A 732 -3.04 -52.31 3.15
N VAL A 733 -2.75 -51.94 4.39
CA VAL A 733 -1.40 -51.45 4.77
C VAL A 733 -0.49 -52.61 5.20
N GLU A 734 0.80 -52.35 5.41
CA GLU A 734 1.76 -53.39 5.79
C GLU A 734 1.38 -54.06 7.13
N ASN A 735 1.28 -55.39 7.11
CA ASN A 735 0.87 -56.27 8.20
C ASN A 735 -0.64 -56.27 8.52
N ASP A 736 -1.51 -55.74 7.65
CA ASP A 736 -2.96 -55.99 7.74
C ASP A 736 -3.28 -57.47 7.47
N THR A 737 -4.27 -58.01 8.19
CA THR A 737 -4.70 -59.41 8.04
C THR A 737 -5.75 -59.59 6.93
N VAL A 738 -5.34 -60.19 5.82
CA VAL A 738 -6.19 -60.62 4.70
C VAL A 738 -7.04 -61.83 5.10
N THR A 739 -8.25 -61.96 4.54
CA THR A 739 -9.09 -63.18 4.63
C THR A 739 -9.37 -63.76 3.25
N ILE A 740 -9.09 -65.05 3.06
CA ILE A 740 -9.14 -65.74 1.77
C ILE A 740 -10.60 -65.99 1.32
N LEU A 741 -10.96 -65.50 0.14
CA LEU A 741 -12.31 -65.59 -0.43
C LEU A 741 -12.66 -66.99 -0.96
N ASP A 742 -13.95 -67.29 -1.11
CA ASP A 742 -14.43 -68.53 -1.73
C ASP A 742 -14.29 -68.50 -3.26
N LYS A 743 -14.40 -69.66 -3.92
CA LYS A 743 -14.28 -69.83 -5.38
C LYS A 743 -15.29 -69.05 -6.23
N ASN A 744 -16.23 -68.33 -5.63
CA ASN A 744 -17.35 -67.69 -6.31
C ASN A 744 -18.07 -68.71 -7.24
N THR A 745 -18.33 -68.36 -8.50
CA THR A 745 -19.03 -69.23 -9.47
C THR A 745 -18.11 -70.20 -10.22
N LEU A 746 -16.80 -70.19 -9.93
CA LEU A 746 -15.77 -70.91 -10.68
C LEU A 746 -15.97 -72.44 -10.72
N GLU A 747 -15.88 -73.04 -11.91
CA GLU A 747 -16.05 -74.48 -12.16
C GLU A 747 -15.08 -75.01 -13.23
N LYS A 748 -14.75 -76.31 -13.17
CA LYS A 748 -13.89 -76.98 -14.14
C LYS A 748 -14.47 -78.35 -14.51
N THR A 749 -14.80 -78.54 -15.79
CA THR A 749 -15.50 -79.73 -16.28
C THR A 749 -14.71 -81.00 -15.96
N GLY A 750 -15.43 -81.99 -15.43
CA GLY A 750 -14.84 -83.26 -15.00
C GLY A 750 -13.83 -83.11 -13.87
N HIS A 751 -13.84 -82.00 -13.12
CA HIS A 751 -13.02 -81.80 -11.92
C HIS A 751 -13.81 -81.21 -10.72
N THR A 752 -13.31 -81.36 -9.48
CA THR A 752 -13.85 -80.70 -8.26
C THR A 752 -12.85 -79.73 -7.60
N PHE A 753 -13.29 -78.53 -7.19
CA PHE A 753 -12.44 -77.49 -6.57
C PHE A 753 -11.93 -77.88 -5.17
N SER A 754 -10.65 -77.57 -4.87
CA SER A 754 -10.00 -77.91 -3.59
C SER A 754 -9.25 -76.77 -2.88
N GLY A 755 -9.36 -75.52 -3.36
CA GLY A 755 -8.83 -74.31 -2.69
C GLY A 755 -7.97 -73.43 -3.61
N TRP A 756 -7.29 -72.46 -2.99
CA TRP A 756 -6.37 -71.53 -3.65
C TRP A 756 -4.91 -71.90 -3.39
N ASN A 757 -4.00 -71.43 -4.24
CA ASN A 757 -2.57 -71.68 -4.14
C ASN A 757 -1.77 -70.47 -4.65
N THR A 758 -0.62 -70.13 -4.06
CA THR A 758 0.21 -69.00 -4.55
C THR A 758 0.95 -69.27 -5.86
N GLN A 759 0.78 -70.46 -6.48
CA GLN A 759 1.34 -70.79 -7.80
C GLN A 759 0.33 -71.59 -8.65
N ALA A 760 0.20 -71.22 -9.93
CA ALA A 760 -0.70 -71.86 -10.88
C ALA A 760 -0.46 -73.37 -11.09
N ASP A 761 0.74 -73.87 -10.82
CA ASP A 761 1.07 -75.30 -10.95
C ASP A 761 0.77 -76.12 -9.67
N GLY A 762 0.17 -75.50 -8.66
CA GLY A 762 -0.22 -76.11 -7.39
C GLY A 762 0.93 -76.38 -6.41
N LYS A 763 2.16 -75.89 -6.67
CA LYS A 763 3.33 -76.13 -5.80
C LYS A 763 3.61 -75.02 -4.78
N GLY A 764 2.89 -73.90 -4.86
CA GLY A 764 2.95 -72.81 -3.89
C GLY A 764 2.22 -73.14 -2.60
N THR A 765 2.07 -72.13 -1.74
CA THR A 765 1.33 -72.24 -0.48
C THR A 765 -0.15 -72.41 -0.77
N HIS A 766 -0.75 -73.52 -0.33
CA HIS A 766 -2.20 -73.72 -0.38
C HIS A 766 -2.91 -72.90 0.70
N TYR A 767 -3.98 -72.23 0.30
CA TYR A 767 -4.90 -71.52 1.18
C TYR A 767 -6.30 -72.11 1.05
N ALA A 768 -6.85 -72.58 2.16
CA ALA A 768 -8.25 -72.90 2.27
C ALA A 768 -9.10 -71.62 2.30
N VAL A 769 -10.34 -71.71 1.82
CA VAL A 769 -11.34 -70.64 1.92
C VAL A 769 -11.57 -70.26 3.39
N GLY A 770 -11.55 -68.96 3.69
CA GLY A 770 -11.67 -68.44 5.06
C GLY A 770 -10.40 -68.54 5.91
N ALA A 771 -9.25 -68.95 5.35
CA ALA A 771 -7.96 -68.78 6.00
C ALA A 771 -7.53 -67.29 6.02
N THR A 772 -6.51 -66.96 6.82
CA THR A 772 -5.99 -65.59 6.94
C THR A 772 -4.47 -65.54 6.87
N PHE A 773 -3.91 -64.44 6.38
CA PHE A 773 -2.47 -64.14 6.42
C PHE A 773 -2.24 -62.62 6.52
N ASP A 774 -1.10 -62.21 7.06
CA ASP A 774 -0.73 -60.79 7.18
C ASP A 774 0.05 -60.36 5.94
N ILE A 775 -0.35 -59.25 5.29
CA ILE A 775 0.15 -58.86 3.96
C ILE A 775 1.37 -57.93 4.03
N THR A 776 2.39 -58.22 3.22
CA THR A 776 3.66 -57.46 3.12
C THR A 776 4.00 -57.11 1.67
N GLY A 777 3.01 -57.20 0.77
CA GLY A 777 3.14 -56.97 -0.67
C GLY A 777 1.97 -57.58 -1.45
N ASN A 778 1.76 -57.10 -2.68
CA ASN A 778 0.66 -57.56 -3.54
C ASN A 778 0.74 -59.08 -3.76
N THR A 779 -0.40 -59.77 -3.62
CA THR A 779 -0.46 -61.24 -3.56
C THR A 779 -1.40 -61.83 -4.62
N GLU A 780 -0.93 -62.83 -5.38
CA GLU A 780 -1.73 -63.58 -6.37
C GLU A 780 -2.09 -64.99 -5.88
N LEU A 781 -3.29 -65.47 -6.25
CA LEU A 781 -3.86 -66.75 -5.80
C LEU A 781 -4.57 -67.51 -6.94
N TYR A 782 -4.34 -68.83 -7.03
CA TYR A 782 -4.71 -69.70 -8.17
C TYR A 782 -5.47 -70.97 -7.72
N ALA A 783 -6.54 -71.38 -8.42
CA ALA A 783 -7.43 -72.50 -8.00
C ALA A 783 -6.86 -73.95 -8.20
N GLN A 784 -7.45 -74.98 -7.56
CA GLN A 784 -6.97 -76.39 -7.56
C GLN A 784 -8.12 -77.45 -7.72
N TRP A 785 -7.88 -78.65 -8.32
CA TRP A 785 -8.93 -79.47 -9.03
C TRP A 785 -8.72 -81.04 -9.22
N ASP A 786 -9.76 -81.94 -9.16
CA ASP A 786 -9.68 -83.48 -9.22
C ASP A 786 -10.80 -84.32 -10.03
N VAL A 787 -10.57 -85.52 -10.66
CA VAL A 787 -11.25 -86.09 -11.94
C VAL A 787 -12.08 -87.46 -11.97
N THR A 788 -12.99 -87.78 -12.99
CA THR A 788 -13.69 -89.12 -13.29
C THR A 788 -14.41 -89.37 -14.73
N PRO A 789 -14.58 -90.62 -15.33
CA PRO A 789 -15.21 -90.96 -16.68
C PRO A 789 -16.17 -92.24 -16.93
N VAL A 790 -16.89 -92.45 -18.11
CA VAL A 790 -17.82 -93.62 -18.52
C VAL A 790 -17.87 -93.97 -20.10
N VAL A 791 -18.85 -94.78 -20.65
CA VAL A 791 -18.93 -95.67 -21.90
C VAL A 791 -19.59 -95.10 -23.23
N GLU A 792 -19.62 -95.88 -24.35
CA GLU A 792 -19.83 -95.66 -25.83
C GLU A 792 -21.28 -95.81 -26.45
N LYS A 793 -21.68 -95.03 -27.50
CA LYS A 793 -23.07 -94.95 -28.10
C LYS A 793 -23.19 -94.42 -29.60
N TYR A 794 -24.32 -93.82 -30.08
CA TYR A 794 -24.67 -93.29 -31.45
C TYR A 794 -24.54 -91.74 -31.63
N THR A 795 -24.65 -91.14 -32.84
CA THR A 795 -24.45 -89.66 -33.04
C THR A 795 -25.36 -88.95 -34.06
N VAL A 796 -25.48 -87.61 -33.94
CA VAL A 796 -26.11 -86.69 -34.91
C VAL A 796 -25.05 -85.81 -35.59
N THR A 797 -25.24 -85.44 -36.86
CA THR A 797 -24.25 -84.65 -37.63
C THR A 797 -24.88 -83.46 -38.36
N TYR A 798 -24.39 -82.26 -38.08
CA TYR A 798 -24.86 -81.02 -38.68
C TYR A 798 -23.94 -80.52 -39.82
N TYR A 799 -24.50 -79.84 -40.81
CA TYR A 799 -23.84 -79.38 -42.04
C TYR A 799 -24.18 -77.92 -42.35
N GLY A 800 -23.17 -77.06 -42.56
CA GLY A 800 -23.38 -75.61 -42.54
C GLY A 800 -24.04 -74.97 -43.77
N ASN A 801 -24.19 -75.76 -44.83
CA ASN A 801 -25.08 -75.51 -45.96
C ASN A 801 -24.88 -74.14 -46.66
N GLY A 802 -23.65 -73.84 -47.05
CA GLY A 802 -23.28 -72.58 -47.69
C GLY A 802 -22.96 -71.49 -46.68
N GLU A 803 -22.39 -71.91 -45.55
CA GLU A 803 -21.62 -71.13 -44.61
C GLU A 803 -20.42 -70.43 -45.29
N THR A 804 -19.90 -69.37 -44.66
CA THR A 804 -18.65 -68.71 -45.09
C THR A 804 -17.59 -68.70 -44.00
N ALA A 805 -17.97 -68.87 -42.73
CA ALA A 805 -17.08 -68.91 -41.58
C ALA A 805 -17.66 -69.78 -40.44
N GLY A 806 -16.85 -69.98 -39.40
CA GLY A 806 -17.25 -70.75 -38.22
C GLY A 806 -17.26 -72.27 -38.43
N LEU A 807 -17.78 -72.99 -37.44
CA LEU A 807 -17.88 -74.44 -37.45
C LEU A 807 -19.30 -74.88 -37.07
N THR A 808 -19.81 -75.91 -37.75
CA THR A 808 -21.09 -76.55 -37.40
C THR A 808 -21.08 -77.04 -35.96
N PRO A 809 -22.24 -77.06 -35.27
CA PRO A 809 -22.33 -77.75 -33.99
C PRO A 809 -21.98 -79.22 -34.22
N THR A 810 -21.06 -79.73 -33.41
CA THR A 810 -20.81 -81.16 -33.35
C THR A 810 -21.63 -81.71 -32.20
N ASP A 811 -22.58 -82.59 -32.48
CA ASP A 811 -23.24 -83.33 -31.41
C ASP A 811 -22.27 -84.40 -30.88
N THR A 812 -21.52 -84.01 -29.85
CA THR A 812 -20.69 -84.93 -29.06
C THR A 812 -21.51 -85.68 -28.03
N THR A 813 -22.81 -85.36 -27.89
CA THR A 813 -23.76 -86.24 -27.22
C THR A 813 -23.84 -87.51 -28.03
N GLU A 814 -23.44 -88.59 -27.38
CA GLU A 814 -23.36 -89.89 -27.96
C GLU A 814 -24.53 -90.68 -27.31
N TYR A 815 -25.56 -91.02 -28.09
CA TYR A 815 -26.91 -91.44 -27.65
C TYR A 815 -27.16 -92.96 -27.74
N VAL A 816 -28.03 -93.55 -26.92
CA VAL A 816 -28.53 -94.93 -27.14
C VAL A 816 -29.85 -94.96 -27.94
N GLU A 817 -30.30 -96.15 -28.34
CA GLU A 817 -31.46 -96.30 -29.23
C GLU A 817 -32.75 -95.80 -28.55
N ASN A 818 -33.46 -94.89 -29.22
CA ASN A 818 -34.65 -94.18 -28.74
C ASN A 818 -34.39 -93.11 -27.66
N ASP A 819 -33.15 -92.67 -27.44
CA ASP A 819 -32.91 -91.43 -26.68
C ASP A 819 -33.51 -90.21 -27.42
N THR A 820 -34.05 -89.25 -26.68
CA THR A 820 -34.56 -88.00 -27.24
C THR A 820 -33.41 -87.02 -27.51
N VAL A 821 -33.10 -86.79 -28.79
CA VAL A 821 -32.19 -85.72 -29.25
C VAL A 821 -32.86 -84.37 -29.07
N THR A 822 -32.09 -83.37 -28.62
CA THR A 822 -32.47 -81.95 -28.69
C THR A 822 -31.65 -81.26 -29.78
N ILE A 823 -32.31 -80.52 -30.66
CA ILE A 823 -31.69 -79.84 -31.80
C ILE A 823 -30.81 -78.68 -31.29
N LEU A 824 -29.51 -78.77 -31.59
CA LEU A 824 -28.50 -77.80 -31.17
C LEU A 824 -28.64 -76.47 -31.91
N ASP A 825 -28.14 -75.38 -31.32
CA ASP A 825 -28.01 -74.10 -32.00
C ASP A 825 -26.87 -74.13 -33.05
N LYS A 826 -26.76 -73.09 -33.88
CA LYS A 826 -25.79 -72.96 -34.96
C LYS A 826 -24.32 -73.06 -34.54
N ASN A 827 -23.99 -72.98 -33.25
CA ASN A 827 -22.61 -72.83 -32.74
C ASN A 827 -21.94 -71.57 -33.34
N THR A 828 -20.64 -71.59 -33.61
CA THR A 828 -19.91 -70.49 -34.25
C THR A 828 -20.19 -70.37 -35.75
N LEU A 829 -20.99 -71.27 -36.34
CA LEU A 829 -21.30 -71.28 -37.76
C LEU A 829 -21.87 -69.93 -38.21
N GLU A 830 -21.30 -69.38 -39.29
CA GLU A 830 -21.65 -68.07 -39.80
C GLU A 830 -21.69 -68.06 -41.33
N LYS A 831 -22.55 -67.17 -41.84
CA LYS A 831 -22.67 -66.86 -43.25
C LYS A 831 -22.71 -65.35 -43.39
N THR A 832 -21.76 -64.80 -44.13
CA THR A 832 -21.53 -63.35 -44.19
C THR A 832 -22.77 -62.64 -44.76
N GLY A 833 -23.22 -61.57 -44.09
CA GLY A 833 -24.46 -60.88 -44.44
C GLY A 833 -25.74 -61.70 -44.22
N HIS A 834 -25.70 -62.74 -43.39
CA HIS A 834 -26.83 -63.64 -43.14
C HIS A 834 -27.01 -63.95 -41.64
N THR A 835 -28.25 -64.22 -41.24
CA THR A 835 -28.64 -64.70 -39.90
C THR A 835 -29.13 -66.14 -40.00
N PHE A 836 -29.01 -66.90 -38.91
CA PHE A 836 -29.41 -68.31 -38.88
C PHE A 836 -30.89 -68.44 -38.47
N ALA A 837 -31.67 -69.19 -39.25
CA ALA A 837 -33.11 -69.36 -39.06
C ALA A 837 -33.48 -70.69 -38.38
N GLY A 838 -32.63 -71.73 -38.54
CA GLY A 838 -32.87 -73.06 -38.01
C GLY A 838 -32.19 -74.17 -38.83
N TRP A 839 -32.54 -75.42 -38.52
CA TRP A 839 -32.02 -76.61 -39.18
C TRP A 839 -33.06 -77.26 -40.09
N ASN A 840 -32.63 -77.96 -41.12
CA ASN A 840 -33.50 -78.62 -42.10
C ASN A 840 -32.98 -80.03 -42.44
N THR A 841 -33.86 -81.01 -42.63
CA THR A 841 -33.44 -82.37 -43.04
C THR A 841 -32.97 -82.46 -44.49
N GLN A 842 -33.11 -81.40 -45.30
CA GLN A 842 -32.60 -81.33 -46.67
C GLN A 842 -31.88 -80.00 -46.94
N ALA A 843 -30.74 -80.08 -47.62
CA ALA A 843 -29.87 -78.94 -47.93
C ALA A 843 -30.53 -77.84 -48.79
N ASP A 844 -31.58 -78.16 -49.54
CA ASP A 844 -32.30 -77.19 -50.38
C ASP A 844 -33.46 -76.46 -49.66
N GLY A 845 -33.58 -76.66 -48.34
CA GLY A 845 -34.60 -76.05 -47.49
C GLY A 845 -35.99 -76.68 -47.58
N LYS A 846 -36.22 -77.71 -48.40
CA LYS A 846 -37.55 -78.32 -48.61
C LYS A 846 -37.84 -79.53 -47.73
N GLY A 847 -36.92 -79.92 -46.86
CA GLY A 847 -37.12 -80.96 -45.86
C GLY A 847 -37.92 -80.47 -44.66
N THR A 848 -37.92 -81.29 -43.61
CA THR A 848 -38.49 -80.92 -42.32
C THR A 848 -37.61 -79.87 -41.67
N HIS A 849 -38.17 -78.69 -41.43
CA HIS A 849 -37.52 -77.65 -40.62
C HIS A 849 -37.64 -77.98 -39.13
N TYR A 850 -36.52 -77.88 -38.41
CA TYR A 850 -36.44 -77.94 -36.97
C TYR A 850 -35.86 -76.63 -36.44
N ALA A 851 -36.62 -75.97 -35.55
CA ALA A 851 -36.08 -74.88 -34.75
C ALA A 851 -35.07 -75.42 -33.71
N VAL A 852 -34.18 -74.54 -33.27
CA VAL A 852 -33.26 -74.81 -32.14
C VAL A 852 -34.08 -75.17 -30.89
N GLY A 853 -33.65 -76.18 -30.14
CA GLY A 853 -34.36 -76.68 -28.96
C GLY A 853 -35.57 -77.57 -29.25
N ALA A 854 -35.94 -77.81 -30.51
CA ALA A 854 -36.89 -78.87 -30.86
C ALA A 854 -36.32 -80.27 -30.53
N THR A 855 -37.16 -81.29 -30.41
CA THR A 855 -36.73 -82.66 -30.07
C THR A 855 -37.24 -83.73 -31.03
N PHE A 856 -36.50 -84.84 -31.15
CA PHE A 856 -36.93 -86.08 -31.81
C PHE A 856 -36.20 -87.29 -31.22
N ASP A 857 -36.81 -88.48 -31.25
CA ASP A 857 -36.19 -89.70 -30.72
C ASP A 857 -35.27 -90.37 -31.76
N ILE A 858 -34.04 -90.71 -31.38
CA ILE A 858 -33.02 -91.20 -32.32
C ILE A 858 -33.05 -92.73 -32.48
N THR A 859 -33.44 -93.17 -33.67
CA THR A 859 -33.39 -94.60 -34.09
C THR A 859 -32.22 -94.88 -35.03
N GLY A 860 -31.17 -94.05 -34.98
CA GLY A 860 -29.97 -94.13 -35.82
C GLY A 860 -29.39 -92.77 -36.24
N ASN A 861 -28.13 -92.77 -36.69
CA ASN A 861 -27.39 -91.53 -36.92
C ASN A 861 -28.06 -90.59 -37.93
N THR A 862 -28.34 -89.36 -37.51
CA THR A 862 -29.19 -88.39 -38.23
C THR A 862 -28.37 -87.21 -38.78
N LYS A 863 -28.83 -86.60 -39.89
CA LYS A 863 -28.15 -85.48 -40.57
C LYS A 863 -29.05 -84.26 -40.74
N LEU A 864 -28.50 -83.07 -40.51
CA LEU A 864 -29.21 -81.80 -40.55
C LEU A 864 -28.39 -80.69 -41.25
N TYR A 865 -29.06 -79.79 -41.94
CA TYR A 865 -28.47 -78.74 -42.80
C TYR A 865 -28.96 -77.34 -42.39
N ALA A 866 -28.08 -76.36 -42.33
CA ALA A 866 -28.42 -75.02 -41.85
C ALA A 866 -29.35 -74.26 -42.82
N GLN A 867 -30.21 -73.39 -42.26
CA GLN A 867 -31.09 -72.50 -43.00
C GLN A 867 -30.82 -71.04 -42.57
N TRP A 868 -30.82 -70.12 -43.54
CA TRP A 868 -30.25 -68.77 -43.38
C TRP A 868 -31.13 -67.66 -43.99
N ASP A 869 -31.35 -66.59 -43.23
CA ASP A 869 -31.94 -65.31 -43.65
C ASP A 869 -30.84 -64.23 -43.83
N VAL A 870 -31.16 -62.97 -44.16
CA VAL A 870 -30.18 -61.92 -44.56
C VAL A 870 -30.05 -60.80 -43.50
N THR A 871 -28.84 -60.29 -43.26
CA THR A 871 -28.50 -59.30 -42.20
C THR A 871 -27.67 -58.12 -42.75
N PRO A 872 -27.98 -56.85 -42.40
CA PRO A 872 -27.32 -55.66 -42.95
C PRO A 872 -25.98 -55.27 -42.27
N VAL A 873 -25.31 -54.27 -42.84
CA VAL A 873 -24.03 -53.67 -42.39
C VAL A 873 -24.31 -52.33 -41.68
N VAL A 874 -23.44 -51.92 -40.76
CA VAL A 874 -23.52 -50.67 -39.98
C VAL A 874 -22.37 -49.72 -40.37
N GLU A 875 -22.63 -48.42 -40.47
CA GLU A 875 -21.63 -47.39 -40.75
C GLU A 875 -21.04 -46.77 -39.46
N LYS A 876 -19.89 -46.08 -39.58
CA LYS A 876 -19.17 -45.42 -38.48
C LYS A 876 -19.07 -43.91 -38.67
N TYR A 877 -19.07 -43.18 -37.54
CA TYR A 877 -19.08 -41.71 -37.48
C TYR A 877 -18.06 -41.13 -36.50
N THR A 878 -17.70 -39.85 -36.68
CA THR A 878 -16.74 -39.10 -35.84
C THR A 878 -17.24 -37.71 -35.46
N VAL A 879 -16.57 -37.06 -34.48
CA VAL A 879 -16.85 -35.70 -34.02
C VAL A 879 -15.61 -34.81 -34.19
N THR A 880 -15.77 -33.52 -34.47
CA THR A 880 -14.63 -32.59 -34.64
C THR A 880 -14.96 -31.19 -34.11
N TYR A 881 -14.04 -30.64 -33.30
CA TYR A 881 -14.18 -29.35 -32.62
C TYR A 881 -13.36 -28.24 -33.30
N TYR A 882 -13.86 -27.00 -33.30
CA TYR A 882 -13.27 -25.83 -33.97
C TYR A 882 -13.37 -24.56 -33.10
N GLY A 883 -12.28 -23.80 -32.93
CA GLY A 883 -12.21 -22.73 -31.92
C GLY A 883 -12.98 -21.44 -32.23
N ASN A 884 -13.40 -21.27 -33.48
CA ASN A 884 -14.39 -20.28 -33.91
C ASN A 884 -14.05 -18.81 -33.58
N GLY A 885 -12.86 -18.37 -33.99
CA GLY A 885 -12.37 -17.02 -33.73
C GLY A 885 -11.77 -16.89 -32.32
N GLU A 886 -11.15 -17.97 -31.87
CA GLU A 886 -10.19 -18.03 -30.77
C GLU A 886 -9.03 -17.04 -30.98
N THR A 887 -8.42 -16.60 -29.88
CA THR A 887 -7.20 -15.78 -29.89
C THR A 887 -5.98 -16.52 -29.34
N ALA A 888 -6.19 -17.60 -28.58
CA ALA A 888 -5.13 -18.46 -28.06
C ALA A 888 -5.64 -19.89 -27.76
N GLY A 889 -4.70 -20.79 -27.48
CA GLY A 889 -4.99 -22.16 -27.04
C GLY A 889 -5.18 -23.19 -28.16
N LEU A 890 -5.62 -24.40 -27.78
CA LEU A 890 -5.85 -25.52 -28.69
C LEU A 890 -7.23 -26.16 -28.45
N THR A 891 -7.95 -26.48 -29.52
CA THR A 891 -9.23 -27.21 -29.45
C THR A 891 -9.06 -28.61 -28.85
N PRO A 892 -10.07 -29.15 -28.14
CA PRO A 892 -10.07 -30.56 -27.75
C PRO A 892 -10.12 -31.46 -28.98
N THR A 893 -9.58 -32.68 -28.86
CA THR A 893 -9.65 -33.73 -29.89
C THR A 893 -10.41 -34.92 -29.33
N ASP A 894 -11.47 -35.35 -30.02
CA ASP A 894 -12.09 -36.65 -29.80
C ASP A 894 -11.45 -37.66 -30.78
N ILE A 895 -11.06 -38.82 -30.25
CA ILE A 895 -10.41 -39.91 -30.99
C ILE A 895 -11.31 -41.14 -31.12
N THR A 896 -12.57 -41.04 -30.71
CA THR A 896 -13.53 -42.13 -30.66
C THR A 896 -14.20 -42.34 -32.02
N GLU A 897 -14.26 -43.59 -32.48
CA GLU A 897 -15.13 -44.00 -33.59
C GLU A 897 -16.46 -44.50 -33.04
N TYR A 898 -17.56 -43.88 -33.49
CA TYR A 898 -18.92 -44.20 -33.08
C TYR A 898 -19.68 -44.96 -34.18
N VAL A 899 -20.79 -45.63 -33.86
CA VAL A 899 -21.79 -46.12 -34.83
C VAL A 899 -23.13 -45.40 -34.66
N GLU A 900 -24.10 -45.65 -35.56
CA GLU A 900 -25.39 -44.95 -35.53
C GLU A 900 -26.16 -45.15 -34.22
N ASN A 901 -26.51 -44.03 -33.58
CA ASN A 901 -27.17 -43.87 -32.27
C ASN A 901 -26.27 -43.99 -31.02
N ASP A 902 -24.97 -44.23 -31.16
CA ASP A 902 -24.03 -44.16 -30.02
C ASP A 902 -24.06 -42.80 -29.34
N THR A 903 -23.80 -42.78 -28.03
CA THR A 903 -23.86 -41.56 -27.22
C THR A 903 -22.50 -40.87 -27.13
N VAL A 904 -22.37 -39.73 -27.81
CA VAL A 904 -21.23 -38.81 -27.70
C VAL A 904 -21.38 -37.99 -26.43
N THR A 905 -20.30 -37.80 -25.66
CA THR A 905 -20.24 -36.81 -24.57
C THR A 905 -19.41 -35.60 -25.00
N ILE A 906 -19.91 -34.40 -24.75
CA ILE A 906 -19.35 -33.14 -25.22
C ILE A 906 -18.14 -32.74 -24.37
N LEU A 907 -16.99 -32.56 -25.01
CA LEU A 907 -15.72 -32.22 -24.35
C LEU A 907 -15.68 -30.75 -23.90
N ASP A 908 -14.85 -30.44 -22.92
CA ASP A 908 -14.58 -29.07 -22.47
C ASP A 908 -13.68 -28.30 -23.47
N LYS A 909 -13.61 -26.97 -23.34
CA LYS A 909 -12.83 -26.08 -24.21
C LYS A 909 -11.32 -26.35 -24.25
N ASN A 910 -10.77 -27.15 -23.34
CA ASN A 910 -9.32 -27.35 -23.18
C ASN A 910 -8.60 -25.98 -22.94
N THR A 911 -7.44 -25.75 -23.53
CA THR A 911 -6.70 -24.48 -23.39
C THR A 911 -7.26 -23.34 -24.26
N LEU A 912 -8.35 -23.57 -25.00
CA LEU A 912 -8.90 -22.59 -25.96
C LEU A 912 -9.40 -21.31 -25.27
N GLU A 913 -9.03 -20.15 -25.81
CA GLU A 913 -9.34 -18.83 -25.26
C GLU A 913 -9.67 -17.79 -26.34
N LYS A 914 -10.46 -16.78 -25.97
CA LYS A 914 -10.84 -15.66 -26.83
C LYS A 914 -10.92 -14.38 -26.01
N THR A 915 -10.04 -13.41 -26.30
CA THR A 915 -9.95 -12.16 -25.56
C THR A 915 -11.30 -11.43 -25.51
N GLY A 916 -11.69 -10.97 -24.31
CA GLY A 916 -12.94 -10.24 -24.07
C GLY A 916 -14.22 -11.09 -24.13
N HIS A 917 -14.12 -12.42 -24.16
CA HIS A 917 -15.26 -13.33 -24.26
C HIS A 917 -15.16 -14.50 -23.26
N THR A 918 -16.30 -15.00 -22.80
CA THR A 918 -16.42 -16.24 -22.03
C THR A 918 -16.88 -17.38 -22.92
N PHE A 919 -16.34 -18.59 -22.69
CA PHE A 919 -16.76 -19.79 -23.43
C PHE A 919 -18.12 -20.26 -22.92
N ALA A 920 -19.12 -20.30 -23.81
CA ALA A 920 -20.51 -20.61 -23.50
C ALA A 920 -20.89 -22.07 -23.82
N GLY A 921 -20.01 -22.84 -24.46
CA GLY A 921 -20.27 -24.20 -24.94
C GLY A 921 -19.96 -24.35 -26.44
N TRP A 922 -20.52 -25.38 -27.05
CA TRP A 922 -20.31 -25.72 -28.46
C TRP A 922 -21.60 -25.55 -29.27
N ASN A 923 -21.48 -25.27 -30.56
CA ASN A 923 -22.61 -25.09 -31.47
C ASN A 923 -22.39 -25.85 -32.80
N THR A 924 -23.43 -26.40 -33.41
CA THR A 924 -23.31 -27.10 -34.71
C THR A 924 -23.08 -26.17 -35.91
N GLN A 925 -23.15 -24.84 -35.73
CA GLN A 925 -22.85 -23.85 -36.76
C GLN A 925 -21.91 -22.75 -36.22
N ALA A 926 -20.94 -22.34 -37.04
CA ALA A 926 -19.94 -21.33 -36.68
C ALA A 926 -20.53 -19.94 -36.36
N ASP A 927 -21.70 -19.61 -36.89
CA ASP A 927 -22.40 -18.35 -36.63
C ASP A 927 -23.32 -18.39 -35.39
N GLY A 928 -23.27 -19.46 -34.60
CA GLY A 928 -24.04 -19.65 -33.38
C GLY A 928 -25.53 -19.99 -33.59
N LYS A 929 -26.02 -20.15 -34.83
CA LYS A 929 -27.45 -20.41 -35.10
C LYS A 929 -27.84 -21.89 -35.15
N GLY A 930 -26.88 -22.79 -34.97
CA GLY A 930 -27.10 -24.22 -34.85
C GLY A 930 -27.54 -24.65 -33.45
N THR A 931 -27.55 -25.96 -33.22
CA THR A 931 -27.85 -26.55 -31.91
C THR A 931 -26.68 -26.27 -30.96
N HIS A 932 -26.98 -25.64 -29.82
CA HIS A 932 -26.04 -25.48 -28.71
C HIS A 932 -25.93 -26.77 -27.87
N TYR A 933 -24.72 -27.05 -27.42
CA TYR A 933 -24.36 -28.16 -26.55
C TYR A 933 -23.46 -27.65 -25.41
N ALA A 934 -23.90 -27.85 -24.17
CA ALA A 934 -23.10 -27.59 -22.98
C ALA A 934 -22.00 -28.65 -22.79
N VAL A 935 -20.90 -28.28 -22.14
CA VAL A 935 -19.85 -29.23 -21.73
C VAL A 935 -20.43 -30.33 -20.85
N GLY A 936 -20.02 -31.57 -21.07
CA GLY A 936 -20.53 -32.75 -20.35
C GLY A 936 -21.96 -33.17 -20.70
N SER A 937 -22.68 -32.42 -21.56
CA SER A 937 -23.93 -32.90 -22.17
C SER A 937 -23.64 -34.00 -23.21
N SER A 938 -24.68 -34.70 -23.67
CA SER A 938 -24.52 -35.81 -24.61
C SER A 938 -25.61 -35.86 -25.68
N PHE A 939 -25.29 -36.47 -26.82
CA PHE A 939 -26.23 -36.67 -27.93
C PHE A 939 -25.97 -38.01 -28.65
N SER A 940 -27.02 -38.57 -29.26
CA SER A 940 -26.91 -39.75 -30.13
C SER A 940 -26.42 -39.35 -31.53
N ILE A 941 -25.29 -39.91 -31.99
CA ILE A 941 -24.69 -39.56 -33.27
C ILE A 941 -25.28 -40.37 -34.43
N THR A 942 -25.70 -39.66 -35.49
CA THR A 942 -26.28 -40.26 -36.72
C THR A 942 -25.53 -39.82 -37.98
N GLY A 943 -24.27 -39.40 -37.83
CA GLY A 943 -23.44 -38.84 -38.89
C GLY A 943 -22.26 -38.02 -38.35
N ASN A 944 -21.22 -37.83 -39.16
CA ASN A 944 -20.05 -37.04 -38.77
C ASN A 944 -20.43 -35.63 -38.35
N THR A 945 -20.12 -35.25 -37.11
CA THR A 945 -20.61 -34.02 -36.48
C THR A 945 -19.49 -33.01 -36.27
N LYS A 946 -19.75 -31.74 -36.63
CA LYS A 946 -18.84 -30.62 -36.38
C LYS A 946 -19.39 -29.71 -35.30
N LEU A 947 -18.50 -29.24 -34.43
CA LEU A 947 -18.81 -28.39 -33.29
C LEU A 947 -17.88 -27.17 -33.28
N TYR A 948 -18.46 -25.99 -33.14
CA TYR A 948 -17.80 -24.69 -33.15
C TYR A 948 -17.95 -24.03 -31.79
N ALA A 949 -16.89 -23.45 -31.24
CA ALA A 949 -16.98 -22.79 -29.94
C ALA A 949 -17.97 -21.62 -29.99
N GLN A 950 -18.89 -21.57 -29.02
CA GLN A 950 -19.80 -20.46 -28.81
C GLN A 950 -19.23 -19.58 -27.69
N TRP A 951 -19.20 -18.27 -27.95
CA TRP A 951 -18.51 -17.29 -27.13
C TRP A 951 -19.49 -16.17 -26.77
N ASP A 952 -19.76 -15.99 -25.48
CA ASP A 952 -20.52 -14.84 -24.98
C ASP A 952 -19.54 -13.67 -24.73
N VAL A 953 -20.00 -12.43 -24.89
CA VAL A 953 -19.17 -11.25 -24.63
C VAL A 953 -19.04 -11.04 -23.12
N THR A 954 -17.81 -10.94 -22.61
CA THR A 954 -17.57 -10.68 -21.17
C THR A 954 -18.06 -9.27 -20.83
N PRO A 955 -19.04 -9.09 -19.92
CA PRO A 955 -19.47 -7.76 -19.51
C PRO A 955 -18.37 -7.06 -18.72
N VAL A 956 -18.06 -5.81 -19.08
CA VAL A 956 -17.31 -4.93 -18.19
C VAL A 956 -18.26 -4.50 -17.07
N VAL A 957 -18.13 -5.13 -15.90
CA VAL A 957 -18.84 -4.71 -14.69
C VAL A 957 -18.23 -3.41 -14.18
N GLU A 958 -18.93 -2.30 -14.39
CA GLU A 958 -18.63 -1.07 -13.67
C GLU A 958 -18.79 -1.29 -12.16
N LYS A 959 -17.78 -0.87 -11.40
CA LYS A 959 -17.77 -0.93 -9.95
C LYS A 959 -18.00 0.46 -9.37
N TYR A 960 -18.81 0.53 -8.33
CA TYR A 960 -19.15 1.75 -7.62
C TYR A 960 -18.66 1.71 -6.17
N THR A 961 -18.40 2.90 -5.63
CA THR A 961 -17.80 3.11 -4.31
C THR A 961 -18.63 4.10 -3.49
N VAL A 962 -18.45 4.04 -2.16
CA VAL A 962 -19.12 4.96 -1.23
C VAL A 962 -18.07 5.72 -0.41
N THR A 963 -18.07 7.05 -0.53
CA THR A 963 -17.09 7.92 0.14
C THR A 963 -17.75 8.73 1.25
N TYR A 964 -17.25 8.58 2.48
CA TYR A 964 -17.74 9.26 3.68
C TYR A 964 -16.87 10.49 4.03
N TYR A 965 -17.52 11.65 4.25
CA TYR A 965 -16.89 12.95 4.51
C TYR A 965 -17.38 13.55 5.84
N GLY A 966 -16.48 13.99 6.73
CA GLY A 966 -16.85 14.33 8.11
C GLY A 966 -17.60 15.65 8.31
N ASN A 967 -17.68 16.48 7.27
CA ASN A 967 -18.58 17.63 7.16
C ASN A 967 -18.46 18.67 8.30
N GLY A 968 -17.23 19.16 8.50
CA GLY A 968 -16.91 20.14 9.54
C GLY A 968 -16.78 19.51 10.91
N GLU A 969 -16.30 18.27 10.94
CA GLU A 969 -15.71 17.60 12.08
C GLU A 969 -14.62 18.46 12.76
N THR A 970 -14.33 18.18 14.03
CA THR A 970 -13.22 18.80 14.76
C THR A 970 -12.18 17.79 15.22
N ALA A 971 -12.49 16.49 15.20
CA ALA A 971 -11.59 15.41 15.58
C ALA A 971 -12.06 14.05 14.99
N GLY A 972 -11.20 13.03 15.13
CA GLY A 972 -11.51 11.66 14.70
C GLY A 972 -11.29 11.40 13.22
N LEU A 973 -11.76 10.24 12.76
CA LEU A 973 -11.69 9.78 11.37
C LEU A 973 -13.08 9.39 10.88
N THR A 974 -13.37 9.62 9.60
CA THR A 974 -14.53 9.04 8.93
C THR A 974 -14.43 7.50 8.89
N PRO A 975 -15.54 6.77 8.69
CA PRO A 975 -15.46 5.37 8.30
C PRO A 975 -14.92 5.27 6.87
N THR A 976 -14.02 4.32 6.62
CA THR A 976 -13.66 3.91 5.26
C THR A 976 -14.55 2.74 4.87
N ASP A 977 -15.19 2.83 3.71
CA ASP A 977 -15.76 1.66 3.03
C ASP A 977 -14.77 1.21 1.96
N THR A 978 -14.23 0.01 2.12
CA THR A 978 -13.30 -0.61 1.16
C THR A 978 -14.01 -1.58 0.21
N THR A 979 -15.34 -1.62 0.26
CA THR A 979 -16.16 -2.49 -0.60
C THR A 979 -16.35 -1.83 -1.97
N GLU A 980 -16.01 -2.57 -3.02
CA GLU A 980 -16.47 -2.24 -4.37
C GLU A 980 -17.82 -2.92 -4.62
N TYR A 981 -18.80 -2.16 -5.09
CA TYR A 981 -20.18 -2.61 -5.30
C TYR A 981 -20.51 -2.68 -6.79
N LEU A 982 -21.40 -3.60 -7.18
CA LEU A 982 -22.01 -3.63 -8.52
C LEU A 982 -23.28 -2.78 -8.57
N GLU A 983 -23.83 -2.55 -9.77
CA GLU A 983 -25.09 -1.81 -9.92
C GLU A 983 -26.24 -2.53 -9.21
N ASN A 984 -26.97 -1.78 -8.39
CA ASN A 984 -28.09 -2.17 -7.53
C ASN A 984 -27.72 -2.94 -6.24
N ASP A 985 -26.44 -3.19 -5.96
CA ASP A 985 -25.99 -3.81 -4.70
C ASP A 985 -26.41 -2.99 -3.46
N ALA A 986 -26.70 -3.71 -2.36
CA ALA A 986 -27.20 -3.12 -1.13
C ALA A 986 -26.06 -2.65 -0.20
N VAL A 987 -25.68 -1.38 -0.33
CA VAL A 987 -24.75 -0.70 0.59
C VAL A 987 -25.38 -0.64 1.98
N THR A 988 -24.62 -0.99 3.03
CA THR A 988 -25.04 -0.75 4.43
C THR A 988 -24.31 0.47 4.99
N ILE A 989 -25.08 1.44 5.49
CA ILE A 989 -24.59 2.75 5.92
C ILE A 989 -23.75 2.63 7.21
N LEU A 990 -22.46 2.97 7.11
CA LEU A 990 -21.50 2.80 8.20
C LEU A 990 -21.73 3.77 9.37
N GLY A 991 -21.29 3.37 10.56
CA GLY A 991 -21.29 4.24 11.74
C GLY A 991 -20.24 5.36 11.64
N LYS A 992 -20.36 6.40 12.48
CA LYS A 992 -19.45 7.57 12.46
C LYS A 992 -17.95 7.28 12.70
N ASN A 993 -17.55 6.03 12.96
CA ASN A 993 -16.20 5.68 13.42
C ASN A 993 -15.79 6.55 14.64
N THR A 994 -14.57 7.07 14.67
CA THR A 994 -14.07 7.97 15.72
C THR A 994 -14.45 9.44 15.50
N LEU A 995 -15.11 9.78 14.39
CA LEU A 995 -15.46 11.16 13.99
C LEU A 995 -16.21 11.94 15.08
N GLU A 996 -15.75 13.14 15.41
CA GLU A 996 -16.33 14.00 16.43
C GLU A 996 -16.37 15.47 15.97
N LYS A 997 -17.46 16.16 16.30
CA LYS A 997 -17.65 17.60 16.06
C LYS A 997 -17.99 18.29 17.37
N THR A 998 -17.11 19.18 17.81
CA THR A 998 -17.24 19.86 19.11
C THR A 998 -18.56 20.63 19.18
N GLY A 999 -19.28 20.49 20.30
CA GLY A 999 -20.60 21.11 20.49
C GLY A 999 -21.71 20.52 19.62
N HIS A 1000 -21.51 19.35 18.99
CA HIS A 1000 -22.49 18.71 18.11
C HIS A 1000 -22.65 17.21 18.41
N THR A 1001 -23.76 16.62 17.97
CA THR A 1001 -24.06 15.19 18.04
C THR A 1001 -24.29 14.67 16.62
N PHE A 1002 -23.66 13.55 16.28
CA PHE A 1002 -23.80 12.92 14.97
C PHE A 1002 -25.20 12.28 14.83
N THR A 1003 -25.95 12.63 13.79
CA THR A 1003 -27.33 12.16 13.55
C THR A 1003 -27.51 11.31 12.28
N GLY A 1004 -26.45 11.12 11.49
CA GLY A 1004 -26.43 10.21 10.35
C GLY A 1004 -25.55 10.74 9.23
N TRP A 1005 -25.83 10.30 8.01
CA TRP A 1005 -25.19 10.79 6.79
C TRP A 1005 -26.20 11.44 5.87
N ASN A 1006 -25.73 12.28 4.95
CA ASN A 1006 -26.56 12.98 3.96
C ASN A 1006 -25.88 12.98 2.59
N THR A 1007 -26.64 12.90 1.49
CA THR A 1007 -26.07 12.97 0.13
C THR A 1007 -25.59 14.37 -0.28
N GLN A 1008 -25.87 15.41 0.51
CA GLN A 1008 -25.38 16.78 0.31
C GLN A 1008 -24.77 17.35 1.60
N ALA A 1009 -23.65 18.05 1.48
CA ALA A 1009 -22.91 18.61 2.62
C ALA A 1009 -23.71 19.65 3.45
N ASP A 1010 -24.67 20.33 2.82
CA ASP A 1010 -25.55 21.29 3.48
C ASP A 1010 -26.75 20.67 4.20
N GLY A 1011 -26.86 19.33 4.21
CA GLY A 1011 -27.94 18.59 4.84
C GLY A 1011 -29.28 18.59 4.09
N LYS A 1012 -29.37 19.15 2.88
CA LYS A 1012 -30.62 19.19 2.08
C LYS A 1012 -30.84 17.96 1.20
N GLY A 1013 -29.86 17.08 1.10
CA GLY A 1013 -29.97 15.80 0.39
C GLY A 1013 -30.69 14.72 1.21
N THR A 1014 -30.64 13.49 0.71
CA THR A 1014 -31.23 12.31 1.35
C THR A 1014 -30.46 11.98 2.62
N HIS A 1015 -31.14 11.98 3.78
CA HIS A 1015 -30.58 11.48 5.04
C HIS A 1015 -30.58 9.95 5.08
N TYR A 1016 -29.49 9.39 5.61
CA TYR A 1016 -29.29 7.97 5.84
C TYR A 1016 -28.88 7.73 7.30
N ALA A 1017 -29.66 6.89 8.01
CA ALA A 1017 -29.33 6.45 9.35
C ALA A 1017 -28.25 5.36 9.34
N VAL A 1018 -27.43 5.29 10.39
CA VAL A 1018 -26.45 4.21 10.58
C VAL A 1018 -27.16 2.85 10.58
N GLY A 1019 -26.65 1.88 9.81
CA GLY A 1019 -27.25 0.56 9.66
C GLY A 1019 -28.50 0.50 8.78
N SER A 1020 -28.93 1.61 8.17
CA SER A 1020 -29.85 1.56 7.02
C SER A 1020 -29.10 1.14 5.75
N SER A 1021 -29.82 0.83 4.67
CA SER A 1021 -29.22 0.44 3.39
C SER A 1021 -29.92 1.06 2.19
N PHE A 1022 -29.20 1.14 1.07
CA PHE A 1022 -29.71 1.58 -0.22
C PHE A 1022 -29.05 0.79 -1.37
N SER A 1023 -29.75 0.68 -2.50
CA SER A 1023 -29.17 0.12 -3.73
C SER A 1023 -28.34 1.19 -4.46
N ILE A 1024 -27.08 0.88 -4.74
CA ILE A 1024 -26.14 1.83 -5.38
C ILE A 1024 -26.25 1.78 -6.92
N THR A 1025 -26.40 2.94 -7.56
CA THR A 1025 -26.49 3.08 -9.03
C THR A 1025 -25.43 4.05 -9.56
N GLY A 1026 -24.27 4.08 -8.90
CA GLY A 1026 -23.19 5.04 -9.17
C GLY A 1026 -22.40 5.44 -7.91
N ASN A 1027 -21.18 5.92 -8.10
CA ASN A 1027 -20.29 6.38 -7.03
C ASN A 1027 -20.98 7.42 -6.12
N THR A 1028 -21.16 7.07 -4.83
CA THR A 1028 -22.01 7.83 -3.90
C THR A 1028 -21.18 8.54 -2.83
N LYS A 1029 -21.46 9.83 -2.62
CA LYS A 1029 -20.81 10.65 -1.58
C LYS A 1029 -21.77 10.89 -0.41
N LEU A 1030 -21.27 10.70 0.80
CA LEU A 1030 -22.04 10.80 2.04
C LEU A 1030 -21.34 11.75 3.02
N TYR A 1031 -22.05 12.78 3.47
CA TYR A 1031 -21.56 13.83 4.35
C TYR A 1031 -22.18 13.68 5.74
N ALA A 1032 -21.38 13.76 6.80
CA ALA A 1032 -21.89 13.60 8.15
C ALA A 1032 -22.94 14.68 8.49
N GLN A 1033 -24.07 14.26 9.03
CA GLN A 1033 -25.12 15.15 9.52
C GLN A 1033 -25.00 15.29 11.05
N TRP A 1034 -25.11 16.53 11.51
CA TRP A 1034 -24.75 16.94 12.86
C TRP A 1034 -25.81 17.87 13.44
N ASP A 1035 -26.39 17.49 14.58
CA ASP A 1035 -27.27 18.36 15.37
C ASP A 1035 -26.44 19.10 16.43
N VAL A 1036 -26.85 20.31 16.81
CA VAL A 1036 -26.16 21.08 17.87
C VAL A 1036 -26.42 20.45 19.23
N THR A 1037 -25.36 20.10 19.96
CA THR A 1037 -25.44 19.63 21.35
C THR A 1037 -25.66 20.83 22.27
N PRO A 1038 -26.80 20.95 22.98
CA PRO A 1038 -27.08 22.13 23.79
C PRO A 1038 -26.09 22.24 24.96
N VAL A 1039 -25.28 23.31 24.95
CA VAL A 1039 -24.33 23.61 26.02
C VAL A 1039 -25.11 24.11 27.24
N VAL A 1040 -25.05 23.34 28.33
CA VAL A 1040 -25.55 23.79 29.64
C VAL A 1040 -24.50 24.61 30.36
N GLU A 1041 -24.73 25.93 30.43
CA GLU A 1041 -23.89 26.85 31.21
C GLU A 1041 -23.79 26.44 32.68
N LYS A 1042 -22.64 26.72 33.29
CA LYS A 1042 -22.35 26.40 34.70
C LYS A 1042 -21.76 27.61 35.42
N TYR A 1043 -22.48 28.07 36.43
CA TYR A 1043 -22.13 29.22 37.26
C TYR A 1043 -21.33 28.83 38.50
N THR A 1044 -20.72 29.82 39.13
CA THR A 1044 -19.82 29.70 40.29
C THR A 1044 -20.19 30.66 41.41
N VAL A 1045 -19.66 30.41 42.61
CA VAL A 1045 -19.82 31.30 43.77
C VAL A 1045 -18.45 31.60 44.37
N THR A 1046 -18.05 32.87 44.38
CA THR A 1046 -16.71 33.31 44.80
C THR A 1046 -16.79 34.16 46.07
N TYR A 1047 -15.96 33.85 47.06
CA TYR A 1047 -16.02 34.42 48.40
C TYR A 1047 -14.80 35.31 48.71
N TYR A 1048 -15.04 36.53 49.20
CA TYR A 1048 -14.03 37.57 49.41
C TYR A 1048 -14.01 38.09 50.85
N GLY A 1049 -12.84 38.08 51.52
CA GLY A 1049 -12.70 38.45 52.94
C GLY A 1049 -13.04 39.91 53.29
N ASN A 1050 -13.11 40.79 52.29
CA ASN A 1050 -13.65 42.15 52.36
C ASN A 1050 -13.02 43.03 53.46
N GLY A 1051 -11.71 43.23 53.37
CA GLY A 1051 -10.94 44.01 54.35
C GLY A 1051 -10.68 43.23 55.64
N GLU A 1052 -10.59 41.91 55.52
CA GLU A 1052 -9.94 41.01 56.45
C GLU A 1052 -8.54 41.50 56.84
N THR A 1053 -8.07 41.09 58.01
CA THR A 1053 -6.70 41.35 58.49
C THR A 1053 -5.84 40.10 58.53
N ASN A 1054 -6.45 38.91 58.50
CA ASN A 1054 -5.79 37.60 58.48
C ASN A 1054 -6.76 36.50 57.99
N GLY A 1055 -6.23 35.32 57.67
CA GLY A 1055 -7.01 34.15 57.25
C GLY A 1055 -7.25 34.05 55.74
N THR A 1056 -8.08 33.09 55.35
CA THR A 1056 -8.49 32.86 53.95
C THR A 1056 -10.00 32.62 53.83
N SER A 1057 -10.60 33.12 52.74
CA SER A 1057 -11.97 32.81 52.34
C SER A 1057 -12.23 31.29 52.26
N PRO A 1058 -13.50 30.84 52.38
CA PRO A 1058 -13.88 29.54 51.86
C PRO A 1058 -13.70 29.50 50.33
N ILE A 1059 -13.56 28.30 49.77
CA ILE A 1059 -13.58 28.05 48.34
C ILE A 1059 -14.78 27.14 48.07
N ASP A 1060 -15.71 27.59 47.23
CA ASP A 1060 -16.73 26.70 46.67
C ASP A 1060 -16.12 25.99 45.45
N THR A 1061 -16.08 24.66 45.50
CA THR A 1061 -15.55 23.81 44.44
C THR A 1061 -16.64 23.31 43.49
N LEU A 1062 -17.91 23.60 43.79
CA LEU A 1062 -19.05 23.17 42.98
C LEU A 1062 -19.25 24.09 41.76
N LYS A 1063 -19.95 23.53 40.77
CA LYS A 1063 -20.36 24.19 39.52
C LYS A 1063 -21.84 23.95 39.36
N TYR A 1064 -22.62 25.01 39.25
CA TYR A 1064 -24.08 24.99 39.37
C TYR A 1064 -24.77 25.32 38.05
N LEU A 1065 -25.88 24.67 37.73
CA LEU A 1065 -26.74 25.02 36.59
C LEU A 1065 -27.64 26.22 36.92
N LYS A 1066 -28.29 26.81 35.91
CA LYS A 1066 -29.26 27.90 36.15
C LYS A 1066 -30.41 27.41 37.03
N HIS A 1067 -30.74 28.20 38.05
CA HIS A 1067 -31.66 27.88 39.12
C HIS A 1067 -31.25 26.70 40.02
N ASP A 1068 -29.99 26.23 40.05
CA ASP A 1068 -29.56 25.29 41.09
C ASP A 1068 -29.57 25.93 42.49
N THR A 1069 -29.59 25.11 43.54
CA THR A 1069 -29.55 25.61 44.92
C THR A 1069 -28.12 25.63 45.43
N VAL A 1070 -27.60 26.83 45.69
CA VAL A 1070 -26.35 27.05 46.41
C VAL A 1070 -26.61 27.02 47.91
N THR A 1071 -25.70 26.46 48.69
CA THR A 1071 -25.63 26.63 50.15
C THR A 1071 -24.44 27.51 50.52
N VAL A 1072 -24.70 28.57 51.29
CA VAL A 1072 -23.74 29.64 51.58
C VAL A 1072 -22.71 29.20 52.62
N LEU A 1073 -21.44 29.18 52.23
CA LEU A 1073 -20.36 28.61 53.03
C LEU A 1073 -20.01 29.46 54.27
N GLY A 1074 -19.40 28.81 55.27
CA GLY A 1074 -18.85 29.50 56.45
C GLY A 1074 -17.64 30.38 56.13
N PHE A 1075 -17.28 31.31 57.02
CA PHE A 1075 -16.15 32.24 56.85
C PHE A 1075 -14.75 31.61 56.89
N ASN A 1076 -14.66 30.28 56.90
CA ASN A 1076 -13.42 29.50 56.94
C ASN A 1076 -12.46 29.94 58.07
N THR A 1077 -11.42 30.70 57.73
CA THR A 1077 -10.41 31.19 58.71
C THR A 1077 -10.31 32.72 58.74
N LEU A 1078 -11.23 33.44 58.09
CA LEU A 1078 -11.19 34.89 57.99
C LEU A 1078 -11.27 35.58 59.37
N GLU A 1079 -10.34 36.49 59.62
CA GLU A 1079 -10.28 37.32 60.82
C GLU A 1079 -10.18 38.80 60.46
N LYS A 1080 -10.88 39.67 61.18
CA LYS A 1080 -10.80 41.13 61.03
C LYS A 1080 -10.69 41.80 62.39
N ALA A 1081 -9.51 42.34 62.70
CA ALA A 1081 -9.17 42.82 64.03
C ALA A 1081 -10.17 43.88 64.56
N GLY A 1082 -10.86 43.56 65.67
CA GLY A 1082 -11.90 44.41 66.27
C GLY A 1082 -13.31 44.26 65.67
N TYR A 1083 -13.52 43.28 64.79
CA TYR A 1083 -14.82 42.99 64.17
C TYR A 1083 -15.18 41.50 64.29
N LYS A 1084 -16.48 41.22 64.26
CA LYS A 1084 -17.09 39.90 64.22
C LYS A 1084 -17.67 39.66 62.82
N PHE A 1085 -17.47 38.47 62.26
CA PHE A 1085 -18.14 38.07 61.02
C PHE A 1085 -19.65 37.86 61.27
N VAL A 1086 -20.50 38.41 60.41
CA VAL A 1086 -21.98 38.32 60.55
C VAL A 1086 -22.70 37.78 59.30
N GLY A 1087 -21.96 37.29 58.32
CA GLY A 1087 -22.50 36.70 57.08
C GLY A 1087 -21.84 37.27 55.84
N TRP A 1088 -22.41 36.97 54.68
CA TRP A 1088 -21.94 37.41 53.38
C TRP A 1088 -22.88 38.46 52.78
N ASN A 1089 -22.39 39.24 51.83
CA ASN A 1089 -23.17 40.26 51.12
C ASN A 1089 -22.82 40.26 49.63
N THR A 1090 -23.78 40.49 48.74
CA THR A 1090 -23.50 40.57 47.29
C THR A 1090 -22.73 41.83 46.86
N GLN A 1091 -22.50 42.79 47.76
CA GLN A 1091 -21.70 43.99 47.51
C GLN A 1091 -20.69 44.23 48.64
N ALA A 1092 -19.46 44.61 48.28
CA ALA A 1092 -18.36 44.80 49.23
C ALA A 1092 -18.62 45.92 50.27
N ASP A 1093 -19.47 46.90 49.95
CA ASP A 1093 -19.84 47.98 50.87
C ASP A 1093 -20.98 47.60 51.84
N GLY A 1094 -21.52 46.37 51.73
CA GLY A 1094 -22.59 45.85 52.57
C GLY A 1094 -24.00 46.31 52.21
N LYS A 1095 -24.22 47.00 51.07
CA LYS A 1095 -25.56 47.42 50.63
C LYS A 1095 -26.32 46.40 49.77
N GLY A 1096 -25.65 45.33 49.34
CA GLY A 1096 -26.27 44.22 48.61
C GLY A 1096 -27.07 43.28 49.51
N THR A 1097 -27.52 42.17 48.93
CA THR A 1097 -28.28 41.13 49.64
C THR A 1097 -27.39 40.44 50.66
N HIS A 1098 -27.82 40.42 51.93
CA HIS A 1098 -27.16 39.66 52.99
C HIS A 1098 -27.57 38.18 52.94
N TYR A 1099 -26.59 37.31 53.14
CA TYR A 1099 -26.75 35.86 53.27
C TYR A 1099 -26.09 35.37 54.56
N ALA A 1100 -26.83 34.59 55.35
CA ALA A 1100 -26.27 33.89 56.49
C ALA A 1100 -25.47 32.65 56.04
N VAL A 1101 -24.56 32.18 56.88
CA VAL A 1101 -23.94 30.86 56.72
C VAL A 1101 -25.04 29.78 56.76
N ASP A 1102 -24.87 28.74 55.94
CA ASP A 1102 -25.82 27.64 55.72
C ASP A 1102 -27.20 28.07 55.17
N SER A 1103 -27.36 29.33 54.73
CA SER A 1103 -28.55 29.77 53.99
C SER A 1103 -28.46 29.38 52.51
N ASN A 1104 -29.62 29.24 51.86
CA ASN A 1104 -29.70 28.78 50.47
C ASN A 1104 -30.24 29.86 49.54
N PHE A 1105 -29.71 29.93 48.31
CA PHE A 1105 -30.26 30.75 47.23
C PHE A 1105 -30.28 29.99 45.89
N ARG A 1106 -31.08 30.48 44.93
CA ARG A 1106 -31.12 29.98 43.56
C ARG A 1106 -30.14 30.80 42.71
N ILE A 1107 -29.22 30.13 42.02
CA ILE A 1107 -28.19 30.80 41.24
C ILE A 1107 -28.64 31.05 39.81
N GLU A 1108 -28.70 32.33 39.43
CA GLU A 1108 -29.05 32.75 38.08
C GLU A 1108 -27.82 33.00 37.22
N ASP A 1109 -26.74 33.53 37.82
CA ASP A 1109 -25.48 33.90 37.17
C ASP A 1109 -24.31 33.70 38.17
N ASN A 1110 -23.07 33.88 37.73
CA ASN A 1110 -21.89 33.84 38.61
C ASN A 1110 -22.02 34.83 39.78
N MET A 1111 -21.89 34.35 41.02
CA MET A 1111 -22.18 35.12 42.23
C MET A 1111 -20.91 35.47 43.01
N ASN A 1112 -20.74 36.75 43.34
CA ASN A 1112 -19.66 37.22 44.22
C ASN A 1112 -20.22 37.56 45.62
N LEU A 1113 -19.60 37.03 46.66
CA LEU A 1113 -20.01 37.18 48.05
C LEU A 1113 -18.86 37.77 48.89
N TYR A 1114 -19.12 38.92 49.50
CA TYR A 1114 -18.17 39.69 50.29
C TYR A 1114 -18.49 39.57 51.77
N ALA A 1115 -17.50 39.31 52.62
CA ALA A 1115 -17.72 39.13 54.05
C ALA A 1115 -18.25 40.41 54.70
N GLN A 1116 -19.29 40.26 55.53
CA GLN A 1116 -19.91 41.35 56.26
C GLN A 1116 -19.50 41.31 57.73
N TRP A 1117 -19.13 42.46 58.27
CA TRP A 1117 -18.35 42.59 59.50
C TRP A 1117 -18.98 43.61 60.46
N GLU A 1118 -19.31 43.19 61.68
CA GLU A 1118 -19.85 44.03 62.75
C GLU A 1118 -18.74 44.43 63.74
N LYS A 1119 -18.70 45.69 64.17
CA LYS A 1119 -17.62 46.17 65.06
C LYS A 1119 -17.88 45.78 66.51
N VAL A 1120 -16.93 45.09 67.14
CA VAL A 1120 -17.02 44.73 68.56
C VAL A 1120 -16.71 45.97 69.42
N THR A 1121 -17.63 46.35 70.32
CA THR A 1121 -17.57 47.59 71.10
C THR A 1121 -17.41 47.39 72.61
N THR A 1122 -17.57 46.16 73.11
CA THR A 1122 -17.30 45.77 74.51
C THR A 1122 -16.55 44.44 74.54
N ILE A 1123 -15.57 44.34 75.43
CA ILE A 1123 -14.89 43.08 75.78
C ILE A 1123 -15.32 42.77 77.22
N ASP A 1124 -16.16 41.75 77.40
CA ASP A 1124 -16.42 41.16 78.72
C ASP A 1124 -15.55 39.91 78.88
N GLU A 1125 -14.73 39.88 79.93
CA GLU A 1125 -13.92 38.72 80.30
C GLU A 1125 -14.77 37.67 81.03
N THR A 1126 -15.67 36.97 80.33
CA THR A 1126 -16.20 35.67 80.78
C THR A 1126 -16.94 34.91 79.67
N ASP A 1127 -16.29 33.90 79.09
CA ASP A 1127 -16.93 32.61 78.80
C ASP A 1127 -15.90 31.50 78.54
N GLU A 1128 -16.26 30.24 78.81
CA GLU A 1128 -15.33 29.10 78.69
C GLU A 1128 -15.24 28.54 77.26
N LEU A 1129 -14.04 28.10 76.85
CA LEU A 1129 -13.82 27.41 75.57
C LEU A 1129 -14.49 26.01 75.55
N PRO A 1130 -15.48 25.75 74.68
CA PRO A 1130 -16.01 24.40 74.47
C PRO A 1130 -14.97 23.52 73.76
N LYS A 1131 -14.83 22.26 74.18
CA LYS A 1131 -13.86 21.33 73.58
C LYS A 1131 -14.45 20.59 72.38
N THR A 1132 -13.94 20.91 71.19
CA THR A 1132 -13.90 20.02 70.02
C THR A 1132 -12.51 20.13 69.37
N GLY A 1133 -11.89 19.10 68.81
CA GLY A 1133 -12.32 17.70 68.74
C GLY A 1133 -11.57 16.98 67.63
N VAL A 1134 -10.55 16.17 67.99
CA VAL A 1134 -9.81 15.26 67.10
C VAL A 1134 -8.90 15.89 66.03
N GLN A 1135 -7.60 15.88 66.35
CA GLN A 1135 -6.44 15.63 65.46
C GLN A 1135 -6.14 16.59 64.29
N SER A 1136 -5.07 17.37 64.47
CA SER A 1136 -4.22 17.84 63.37
C SER A 1136 -2.73 17.70 63.71
N SER A 1137 -1.95 17.23 62.74
CA SER A 1137 -0.47 17.25 62.77
C SER A 1137 0.04 17.48 61.34
N LYS A 1138 -0.04 18.72 60.86
CA LYS A 1138 1.03 19.73 60.94
C LYS A 1138 2.23 19.42 60.03
N ILE A 1139 2.21 20.07 58.87
CA ILE A 1139 3.44 20.48 58.16
C ILE A 1139 4.17 21.51 59.05
N GLY A 1140 5.51 21.46 59.05
CA GLY A 1140 6.36 22.43 59.75
C GLY A 1140 7.09 23.37 58.79
N TYR A 1141 7.14 24.66 59.12
CA TYR A 1141 7.94 25.68 58.46
C TYR A 1141 9.45 25.41 58.64
N ILE A 1142 10.32 25.97 57.76
CA ILE A 1142 11.24 27.08 58.14
C ILE A 1142 12.09 27.63 56.95
N LEU A 1143 12.16 28.97 56.94
CA LEU A 1143 13.03 29.97 56.28
C LEU A 1143 13.93 29.65 55.06
N VAL A 1144 14.00 30.67 54.18
CA VAL A 1144 15.08 30.94 53.22
C VAL A 1144 16.31 31.55 53.92
N ALA A 1145 17.52 31.12 53.55
CA ALA A 1145 18.78 31.83 53.84
C ALA A 1145 19.84 31.57 52.74
N THR A 1146 20.79 32.50 52.59
CA THR A 1146 21.78 32.54 51.48
C THR A 1146 23.08 31.78 51.75
N GLY A 1147 23.73 31.21 50.72
CA GLY A 1147 25.14 30.79 50.81
C GLY A 1147 25.74 30.27 49.50
N LEU A 1148 27.01 30.59 49.23
CA LEU A 1148 27.83 29.96 48.18
C LEU A 1148 28.45 28.65 48.71
N GLY A 1149 28.73 27.68 47.84
CA GLY A 1149 29.53 26.51 48.20
C GLY A 1149 29.78 25.56 47.03
N SER A 1150 31.04 25.15 46.82
CA SER A 1150 31.47 24.28 45.72
C SER A 1150 32.15 22.99 46.23
N LEU A 1151 32.31 22.02 45.33
CA LEU A 1151 33.29 20.91 45.35
C LEU A 1151 33.06 19.65 46.25
N LEU A 1152 33.37 18.50 45.63
CA LEU A 1152 33.96 17.24 46.13
C LEU A 1152 33.19 16.23 47.05
N TYR A 1153 32.82 15.09 46.43
CA TYR A 1153 33.53 13.79 46.50
C TYR A 1153 33.54 12.91 47.79
N VAL A 1154 32.75 11.82 47.73
CA VAL A 1154 33.15 10.39 47.97
C VAL A 1154 33.05 9.70 49.36
N ALA A 1155 32.78 8.38 49.24
CA ALA A 1155 32.84 7.25 50.19
C ALA A 1155 31.71 7.12 51.23
N LYS A 1156 30.94 6.01 51.37
CA LYS A 1156 31.15 4.53 51.20
C LYS A 1156 31.84 3.86 52.39
N THR A 1157 31.11 3.07 53.20
CA THR A 1157 31.38 1.61 53.42
C THR A 1157 30.50 0.92 54.50
N ARG A 1158 30.20 -0.38 54.26
CA ARG A 1158 30.14 -1.52 55.24
C ARG A 1158 28.92 -1.60 56.20
N LYS A 1159 28.10 -2.68 56.20
CA LYS A 1159 28.27 -4.15 56.52
C LYS A 1159 27.77 -4.44 57.97
N GLU A 1160 27.23 -5.62 58.36
CA GLU A 1160 27.21 -6.98 57.76
C GLU A 1160 26.10 -7.90 58.36
N LYS A 1161 25.56 -8.88 57.60
CA LYS A 1161 24.95 -10.19 58.04
C LYS A 1161 23.66 -10.14 58.92
N LYS A 1162 22.81 -11.17 59.08
CA LYS A 1162 22.56 -12.54 58.52
C LYS A 1162 21.07 -12.90 58.85
N GLU A 1163 20.39 -13.98 58.42
CA GLU A 1163 20.72 -15.31 57.88
C GLU A 1163 19.47 -15.97 57.21
N ASN A 1164 19.66 -16.81 56.16
CA ASN A 1164 18.84 -17.99 55.75
C ASN A 1164 17.33 -17.84 55.36
N LEU A 1165 16.70 -18.71 54.53
CA LEU A 1165 17.11 -19.83 53.63
C LEU A 1165 15.94 -20.16 52.66
N THR A 1166 16.25 -20.76 51.48
CA THR A 1166 15.40 -21.63 50.59
C THR A 1166 13.98 -21.19 50.19
N ASP A 1167 13.55 -21.30 48.92
CA ASP A 1167 14.22 -21.71 47.67
C ASP A 1167 13.65 -20.87 46.51
#